data_AF-A0A7V8UC65-F1
#
_entry.id   AF-A0A7V8UC65-F1
#
_cell.length_a   1.000
_cell.length_b   1.000
_cell.length_c   1.000
_cell.angle_alpha   90.00
_cell.angle_beta   90.00
_cell.angle_gamma   90.00
#
_symmetry.space_group_name_H-M   'P 1'
#
loop_
_entity.id
_entity.type
_entity.pdbx_description
1 polymer ?
#
loop_
_entity_poly.entity_id
_entity_poly.type
_entity_poly.pdbx_seq_one_letter_code
_entity_poly.pdbx_strand_id
1 'polypeptide(L)'
;MALLAVVLLGLLMGLAARLGFQAMGRGIARLTVGAVFGLGFSLGRALPEWWGILVAIVGIVAGLACVSKWERRLGLAPVATKGPSAWGGSEPQLTPEGEPIRQFNHSEIAMGGPVYCDYLFPDGVLLQGLGSSAVFSSDGRYFAAPVPSRQEWGLVILDRQQRKVYRCAESEFWELDAFNPDELIGRHSPLVDNGARQARLEDLLRTAEAADLVAVADLWLEPGWHPDNVAPTFERPSADGQHRLEGNLLLPATFRDLDQPLAPLYSPRYAITVDGQPSGLVMAADAPLVWGTDHHALVCLAREQANDADGVQYWLWQAGNGWRALPSPWVKSATEPSFYWHELLSLEASHVHIGAYLDYPRPSCGRYGYRLDSIHSDTETQTGHDAQGRVQVDEFKLTRMSIVMPLDSTGRRGDSCIETQPMMEGKRARLTWMCDNPDGLGGYRCQIGDWSLPGSWLLDHRVSDCGRYLALLPFENATTVATHAAVADVQERRLLQGPALWVERILDFRDGRLSLAVVEGRLDNDLESSPLMRFNVVAPQVGCDTSFFRSNEHSRLFYSTVQLLPTDSQLNAVKPWRLVDRPQAATADGDFIQPAPNHQDAAWLFGSETEYADSWVHAGTLRLGGHLLTASGCALVDLAPSMVWSSNSRYLALTCMATDVTELCGNYRGWQLLLLDVQDHTLRIHPRWLGHRPLFESFDEQQLQVRCFKRDWEIEGDDDRGSVQGFSLDDLLQLRAEPLICQDGLWLRSSQAHLAPAWRALALPAISYFERRSL
;
A
#
# COMPACT_ATOMS: atom_id res chain seq x y z
N MET A 1 -33.66 -25.21 -55.46
CA MET A 1 -32.78 -24.57 -56.46
C MET A 1 -31.67 -23.74 -55.82
N ALA A 2 -31.97 -22.72 -55.00
CA ALA A 2 -30.93 -21.89 -54.38
C ALA A 2 -29.93 -22.67 -53.48
N LEU A 3 -30.43 -23.65 -52.70
CA LEU A 3 -29.56 -24.50 -51.87
C LEU A 3 -28.60 -25.34 -52.73
N LEU A 4 -29.09 -25.85 -53.85
CA LEU A 4 -28.31 -26.64 -54.79
C LEU A 4 -27.19 -25.81 -55.45
N ALA A 5 -27.46 -24.53 -55.74
CA ALA A 5 -26.45 -23.61 -56.26
C ALA A 5 -25.33 -23.32 -55.24
N VAL A 6 -25.68 -23.11 -53.96
CA VAL A 6 -24.68 -22.92 -52.89
C VAL A 6 -23.79 -24.16 -52.72
N VAL A 7 -24.38 -25.36 -52.73
CA VAL A 7 -23.63 -26.62 -52.62
C VAL A 7 -22.75 -26.85 -53.85
N LEU A 8 -23.25 -26.61 -55.07
CA LEU A 8 -22.49 -26.79 -56.30
C LEU A 8 -21.31 -25.81 -56.40
N LEU A 9 -21.52 -24.54 -56.06
CA LEU A 9 -20.46 -23.52 -56.03
C LEU A 9 -19.44 -23.81 -54.93
N GLY A 10 -19.87 -24.28 -53.75
CA GLY A 10 -18.97 -24.72 -52.68
C GLY A 10 -18.11 -25.92 -53.06
N LEU A 11 -18.66 -26.87 -53.82
CA LEU A 11 -17.92 -28.01 -54.37
C LEU A 11 -16.93 -27.57 -55.47
N LEU A 12 -17.35 -26.69 -56.38
CA LEU A 12 -16.49 -26.11 -57.41
C LEU A 12 -15.34 -25.30 -56.80
N MET A 13 -15.60 -24.55 -55.72
CA MET A 13 -14.57 -23.85 -54.95
C MET A 13 -13.55 -24.82 -54.37
N GLY A 14 -14.00 -25.93 -53.78
CA GLY A 14 -13.12 -26.99 -53.26
C GLY A 14 -12.31 -27.69 -54.34
N LEU A 15 -12.89 -27.91 -55.52
CA LEU A 15 -12.22 -28.52 -56.67
C LEU A 15 -11.16 -27.59 -57.27
N ALA A 16 -11.48 -26.30 -57.42
CA ALA A 16 -10.54 -25.28 -57.91
C ALA A 16 -9.35 -25.11 -56.95
N ALA A 17 -9.59 -25.13 -55.63
CA ALA A 17 -8.53 -25.08 -54.62
C ALA A 17 -7.63 -26.32 -54.65
N ARG A 18 -8.21 -27.54 -54.75
CA ARG A 18 -7.44 -28.79 -54.85
C ARG A 18 -6.61 -28.91 -56.12
N LEU A 19 -7.05 -28.30 -57.22
CA LEU A 19 -6.33 -28.28 -58.49
C LEU A 19 -5.32 -27.11 -58.60
N GLY A 20 -5.14 -26.31 -57.55
CA GLY A 20 -4.14 -25.23 -57.50
C GLY A 20 -4.58 -23.90 -58.13
N PHE A 21 -5.81 -23.78 -58.61
CA PHE A 21 -6.33 -22.56 -59.25
C PHE A 21 -6.89 -21.58 -58.22
N GLN A 22 -6.03 -21.03 -57.36
CA GLN A 22 -6.42 -20.20 -56.21
C GLN A 22 -7.18 -18.91 -56.60
N ALA A 23 -6.81 -18.26 -57.71
CA ALA A 23 -7.52 -17.06 -58.20
C ALA A 23 -8.96 -17.39 -58.65
N MET A 24 -9.14 -18.53 -59.32
CA MET A 24 -10.46 -19.01 -59.74
C MET A 24 -11.29 -19.45 -58.53
N GLY A 25 -10.67 -20.09 -57.54
CA GLY A 25 -11.29 -20.44 -56.26
C GLY A 25 -11.84 -19.20 -55.52
N ARG A 26 -11.05 -18.12 -55.43
CA ARG A 26 -11.51 -16.84 -54.86
C ARG A 26 -12.66 -16.19 -55.66
N GLY A 27 -12.63 -16.31 -56.99
CA GLY A 27 -13.74 -15.86 -57.85
C GLY A 27 -15.04 -16.62 -57.60
N ILE A 28 -14.96 -17.95 -57.47
CA ILE A 28 -16.11 -18.82 -57.16
C ILE A 28 -16.64 -18.55 -55.74
N ALA A 29 -15.76 -18.21 -54.79
CA ALA A 29 -16.16 -17.87 -53.42
C ALA A 29 -17.07 -16.63 -53.37
N ARG A 30 -16.73 -15.58 -54.12
CA ARG A 30 -17.57 -14.37 -54.28
C ARG A 30 -18.94 -14.70 -54.89
N LEU A 31 -18.99 -15.61 -55.86
CA LEU A 31 -20.26 -16.08 -56.44
C LEU A 31 -21.08 -16.92 -55.45
N THR A 32 -20.39 -17.69 -54.58
CA THR A 32 -21.03 -18.49 -53.52
C THR A 32 -21.67 -17.58 -52.47
N VAL A 33 -21.03 -16.46 -52.11
CA VAL A 33 -21.62 -15.42 -51.26
C VAL A 33 -22.92 -14.89 -51.87
N GLY A 34 -22.92 -14.54 -53.16
CA GLY A 34 -24.14 -14.11 -53.86
C GLY A 34 -25.25 -15.18 -53.85
N ALA A 35 -24.89 -16.46 -54.00
CA ALA A 35 -25.83 -17.58 -53.93
C ALA A 35 -26.40 -17.78 -52.51
N VAL A 36 -25.62 -17.51 -51.46
CA VAL A 36 -26.07 -17.54 -50.05
C VAL A 36 -27.10 -16.45 -49.78
N PHE A 37 -26.90 -15.23 -50.28
CA PHE A 37 -27.92 -14.18 -50.21
C PHE A 37 -29.20 -14.61 -50.94
N GLY A 38 -29.09 -15.18 -52.14
CA GLY A 38 -30.24 -15.71 -52.89
C GLY A 38 -30.97 -16.85 -52.16
N LEU A 39 -30.25 -17.72 -51.45
CA LEU A 39 -30.81 -18.77 -50.60
C LEU A 39 -31.55 -18.18 -49.39
N GLY A 40 -30.94 -17.21 -48.70
CA GLY A 40 -31.54 -16.52 -47.56
C GLY A 40 -32.86 -15.83 -47.90
N PHE A 41 -32.90 -15.09 -49.01
CA PHE A 41 -34.15 -14.47 -49.49
C PHE A 41 -35.20 -15.49 -49.92
N SER A 42 -34.78 -16.63 -50.48
CA SER A 42 -35.69 -17.73 -50.86
C SER A 42 -36.30 -18.42 -49.63
N LEU A 43 -35.51 -18.62 -48.57
CA LEU A 43 -35.98 -19.17 -47.29
C LEU A 43 -36.92 -18.19 -46.59
N GLY A 44 -36.62 -16.89 -46.62
CA GLY A 44 -37.48 -15.87 -46.03
C GLY A 44 -38.84 -15.72 -46.73
N ARG A 45 -38.88 -15.93 -48.06
CA ARG A 45 -40.14 -15.91 -48.84
C ARG A 45 -41.02 -17.16 -48.64
N ALA A 46 -40.48 -18.24 -48.10
CA ALA A 46 -41.21 -19.49 -47.90
C ALA A 46 -42.03 -19.51 -46.58
N LEU A 47 -41.92 -18.47 -45.75
CA LEU A 47 -42.53 -18.39 -44.42
C LEU A 47 -43.35 -17.09 -44.25
N PRO A 48 -44.38 -17.05 -43.38
CA PRO A 48 -45.19 -15.84 -43.14
C PRO A 48 -44.39 -14.69 -42.49
N GLU A 49 -44.88 -13.46 -42.71
CA GLU A 49 -44.17 -12.17 -42.67
C GLU A 49 -43.03 -12.03 -41.65
N TRP A 50 -43.27 -12.13 -40.34
CA TRP A 50 -42.23 -11.80 -39.35
C TRP A 50 -41.18 -12.89 -39.15
N TRP A 51 -41.55 -14.16 -39.35
CA TRP A 51 -40.61 -15.29 -39.24
C TRP A 51 -39.72 -15.42 -40.48
N GLY A 52 -40.22 -15.01 -41.65
CA GLY A 52 -39.45 -15.02 -42.89
C GLY A 52 -38.20 -14.14 -42.84
N ILE A 53 -38.29 -12.94 -42.25
CA ILE A 53 -37.15 -12.02 -42.15
C ILE A 53 -36.07 -12.59 -41.22
N LEU A 54 -36.45 -13.11 -40.04
CA LEU A 54 -35.50 -13.72 -39.10
C LEU A 54 -34.80 -14.94 -39.72
N VAL A 55 -35.55 -15.83 -40.40
CA VAL A 55 -34.97 -17.01 -41.05
C VAL A 55 -34.06 -16.61 -42.22
N ALA A 56 -34.36 -15.55 -42.96
CA ALA A 56 -33.48 -15.03 -43.99
C ALA A 56 -32.17 -14.50 -43.41
N ILE A 57 -32.22 -13.68 -42.36
CA ILE A 57 -31.03 -13.14 -41.69
C ILE A 57 -30.17 -14.27 -41.13
N VAL A 58 -30.77 -15.21 -40.38
CA VAL A 58 -30.05 -16.36 -39.82
C VAL A 58 -29.45 -17.22 -40.92
N GLY A 59 -30.19 -17.48 -42.00
CA GLY A 59 -29.70 -18.25 -43.15
C GLY A 59 -28.53 -17.59 -43.88
N ILE A 60 -28.55 -16.27 -44.03
CA ILE A 60 -27.45 -15.49 -44.63
C ILE A 60 -26.24 -15.53 -43.71
N VAL A 61 -26.39 -15.21 -42.43
CA VAL A 61 -25.27 -15.19 -41.47
C VAL A 61 -24.63 -16.58 -41.35
N ALA A 62 -25.44 -17.63 -41.19
CA ALA A 62 -24.94 -19.00 -41.13
C ALA A 62 -24.27 -19.43 -42.45
N GLY A 63 -24.86 -19.06 -43.59
CA GLY A 63 -24.28 -19.34 -44.90
C GLY A 63 -22.94 -18.64 -45.13
N LEU A 64 -22.84 -17.35 -44.80
CA LEU A 64 -21.59 -16.58 -44.91
C LEU A 64 -20.51 -17.13 -43.97
N ALA A 65 -20.88 -17.52 -42.74
CA ALA A 65 -19.97 -18.16 -41.81
C ALA A 65 -19.43 -19.50 -42.36
N CYS A 66 -20.30 -20.30 -42.97
CA CYS A 66 -19.91 -21.55 -43.64
C CYS A 66 -18.97 -21.31 -44.83
N VAL A 67 -19.24 -20.29 -45.66
CA VAL A 67 -18.36 -19.92 -46.78
C VAL A 67 -16.99 -19.47 -46.27
N SER A 68 -16.94 -18.56 -45.29
CA SER A 68 -15.68 -18.08 -44.72
C SER A 68 -14.86 -19.21 -44.08
N LYS A 69 -15.52 -20.11 -43.35
CA LYS A 69 -14.87 -21.31 -42.77
C LYS A 69 -14.32 -22.24 -43.85
N TRP A 70 -15.02 -22.37 -44.97
CA TRP A 70 -14.59 -23.20 -46.10
C TRP A 70 -13.43 -22.55 -46.89
N GLU A 71 -13.46 -21.24 -47.12
CA GLU A 71 -12.35 -20.48 -47.72
C GLU A 71 -11.05 -20.62 -46.91
N ARG A 72 -11.14 -20.50 -45.57
CA ARG A 72 -10.00 -20.69 -44.67
C ARG A 72 -9.46 -22.11 -44.72
N ARG A 73 -10.32 -23.13 -44.72
CA ARG A 73 -9.91 -24.55 -44.86
C ARG A 73 -9.24 -24.85 -46.18
N LEU A 74 -9.59 -24.13 -47.24
CA LEU A 74 -9.04 -24.30 -48.59
C LEU A 74 -7.80 -23.44 -48.85
N GLY A 75 -7.33 -22.65 -47.88
CA GLY A 75 -6.15 -21.78 -48.03
C GLY A 75 -6.35 -20.61 -49.00
N LEU A 76 -7.60 -20.18 -49.22
CA LEU A 76 -7.95 -19.12 -50.16
C LEU A 76 -7.98 -17.72 -49.51
N ALA A 77 -7.96 -17.65 -48.18
CA ALA A 77 -7.88 -16.40 -47.41
C ALA A 77 -6.41 -16.07 -47.07
N PRO A 78 -5.97 -14.79 -47.15
CA PRO A 78 -4.62 -14.40 -46.74
C PRO A 78 -4.44 -14.68 -45.25
N VAL A 79 -3.33 -15.34 -44.90
CA VAL A 79 -2.92 -15.54 -43.51
C VAL A 79 -2.18 -14.28 -43.08
N ALA A 80 -2.79 -13.44 -42.24
CA ALA A 80 -2.07 -12.38 -41.55
C ALA A 80 -1.15 -13.04 -40.53
N THR A 81 0.16 -12.94 -40.73
CA THR A 81 1.15 -13.35 -39.75
C THR A 81 1.04 -12.38 -38.58
N LYS A 82 0.55 -12.84 -37.43
CA LYS A 82 0.55 -12.05 -36.21
C LYS A 82 1.96 -12.04 -35.64
N GLY A 83 2.46 -10.88 -35.27
CA GLY A 83 3.73 -10.76 -34.57
C GLY A 83 3.60 -10.98 -33.06
N PRO A 84 4.66 -10.64 -32.32
CA PRO A 84 4.76 -10.84 -30.88
C PRO A 84 3.65 -10.15 -30.06
N SER A 85 3.24 -10.79 -28.96
CA SER A 85 2.24 -10.26 -28.03
C SER A 85 2.78 -9.10 -27.20
N ALA A 86 1.93 -8.11 -26.91
CA ALA A 86 2.24 -7.07 -25.92
C ALA A 86 2.19 -7.59 -24.47
N TRP A 87 1.63 -8.78 -24.22
CA TRP A 87 1.57 -9.44 -22.90
C TRP A 87 2.76 -10.37 -22.61
N GLY A 88 3.85 -10.21 -23.37
CA GLY A 88 5.09 -10.96 -23.20
C GLY A 88 5.12 -12.37 -23.79
N GLY A 89 6.28 -13.02 -23.65
CA GLY A 89 6.53 -14.41 -24.03
C GLY A 89 6.87 -14.63 -25.51
N SER A 90 7.15 -13.56 -26.25
CA SER A 90 7.52 -13.59 -27.68
C SER A 90 8.53 -12.52 -28.05
N GLU A 91 9.24 -12.01 -27.05
CA GLU A 91 10.33 -11.05 -27.19
C GLU A 91 11.45 -11.65 -28.04
N PRO A 92 12.10 -10.87 -28.93
CA PRO A 92 13.18 -11.39 -29.74
C PRO A 92 14.39 -11.77 -28.88
N GLN A 93 14.71 -13.06 -28.85
CA GLN A 93 15.85 -13.61 -28.10
C GLN A 93 17.14 -13.65 -28.91
N LEU A 94 17.05 -13.50 -30.23
CA LEU A 94 18.17 -13.50 -31.16
C LEU A 94 18.08 -12.29 -32.07
N THR A 95 19.24 -11.76 -32.47
CA THR A 95 19.31 -10.83 -33.58
C THR A 95 19.03 -11.56 -34.90
N PRO A 96 18.76 -10.84 -36.00
CA PRO A 96 18.63 -11.44 -37.34
C PRO A 96 19.88 -12.22 -37.78
N GLU A 97 21.04 -11.89 -37.22
CA GLU A 97 22.31 -12.59 -37.44
C GLU A 97 22.45 -13.87 -36.60
N GLY A 98 21.51 -14.15 -35.70
CA GLY A 98 21.50 -15.33 -34.83
C GLY A 98 22.28 -15.15 -33.53
N GLU A 99 22.64 -13.93 -33.16
CA GLU A 99 23.36 -13.64 -31.91
C GLU A 99 22.37 -13.43 -30.75
N PRO A 100 22.70 -13.88 -29.53
CA PRO A 100 21.79 -13.78 -28.40
C PRO A 100 21.57 -12.34 -27.95
N ILE A 101 20.32 -12.00 -27.66
CA ILE A 101 19.90 -10.76 -27.02
C ILE A 101 19.56 -11.10 -25.57
N ARG A 102 20.18 -10.39 -24.63
CA ARG A 102 19.89 -10.58 -23.22
C ARG A 102 18.74 -9.67 -22.81
N GLN A 103 17.67 -10.28 -22.30
CA GLN A 103 16.48 -9.61 -21.81
C GLN A 103 16.42 -9.70 -20.28
N PHE A 104 16.14 -8.60 -19.60
CA PHE A 104 16.07 -8.54 -18.13
C PHE A 104 15.14 -7.42 -17.66
N ASN A 105 14.92 -7.32 -16.34
CA ASN A 105 14.01 -6.35 -15.72
C ASN A 105 12.57 -6.39 -16.28
N HIS A 106 12.02 -7.60 -16.46
CA HIS A 106 10.64 -7.78 -16.89
C HIS A 106 9.65 -7.25 -15.85
N SER A 107 8.68 -6.47 -16.29
CA SER A 107 7.58 -5.98 -15.47
C SER A 107 6.34 -5.73 -16.33
N GLU A 108 5.21 -5.39 -15.71
CA GLU A 108 3.94 -5.17 -16.39
C GLU A 108 3.34 -3.80 -16.04
N ILE A 109 2.63 -3.20 -17.01
CA ILE A 109 1.85 -1.99 -16.77
C ILE A 109 0.56 -2.38 -16.04
N ALA A 110 0.57 -2.21 -14.72
CA ALA A 110 -0.54 -2.62 -13.83
C ALA A 110 -0.80 -4.14 -13.83
N MET A 111 -1.64 -4.60 -12.90
CA MET A 111 -1.87 -6.03 -12.69
C MET A 111 -2.48 -6.71 -13.93
N GLY A 112 -1.71 -7.54 -14.63
CA GLY A 112 -2.11 -8.27 -15.84
C GLY A 112 -2.05 -7.47 -17.15
N GLY A 113 -1.32 -6.35 -17.18
CA GLY A 113 -1.18 -5.51 -18.37
C GLY A 113 -0.02 -5.90 -19.29
N PRO A 114 0.23 -5.08 -20.34
CA PRO A 114 1.36 -5.25 -21.25
C PRO A 114 2.72 -5.29 -20.54
N VAL A 115 3.62 -6.14 -21.04
CA VAL A 115 4.95 -6.41 -20.47
C VAL A 115 6.00 -5.50 -21.10
N TYR A 116 6.93 -5.02 -20.29
CA TYR A 116 8.12 -4.32 -20.73
C TYR A 116 9.37 -4.93 -20.11
N CYS A 117 10.51 -4.78 -20.79
CA CYS A 117 11.82 -5.27 -20.37
C CYS A 117 12.96 -4.42 -20.96
N ASP A 118 14.17 -4.74 -20.52
CA ASP A 118 15.40 -4.15 -21.02
C ASP A 118 16.07 -5.11 -22.02
N TYR A 119 16.55 -4.56 -23.15
CA TYR A 119 17.22 -5.30 -24.22
C TYR A 119 18.71 -4.93 -24.28
N LEU A 120 19.59 -5.90 -23.98
CA LEU A 120 21.03 -5.79 -24.19
C LEU A 120 21.44 -6.60 -25.43
N PHE A 121 21.87 -5.89 -26.46
CA PHE A 121 22.31 -6.44 -27.73
C PHE A 121 23.77 -6.92 -27.67
N PRO A 122 24.17 -7.86 -28.56
CA PRO A 122 25.53 -8.42 -28.60
C PRO A 122 26.62 -7.41 -29.00
N ASP A 123 26.26 -6.26 -29.54
CA ASP A 123 27.16 -5.14 -29.85
C ASP A 123 27.29 -4.12 -28.70
N GLY A 124 26.61 -4.37 -27.57
CA GLY A 124 26.66 -3.54 -26.37
C GLY A 124 25.59 -2.46 -26.30
N VAL A 125 24.69 -2.35 -27.29
CA VAL A 125 23.55 -1.44 -27.20
C VAL A 125 22.62 -1.92 -26.07
N LEU A 126 22.26 -1.03 -25.15
CA LEU A 126 21.28 -1.30 -24.10
C LEU A 126 20.12 -0.32 -24.20
N LEU A 127 18.91 -0.86 -24.39
CA LEU A 127 17.67 -0.09 -24.37
C LEU A 127 16.79 -0.58 -23.23
N GLN A 128 16.12 0.35 -22.53
CA GLN A 128 15.39 0.02 -21.31
C GLN A 128 13.92 0.39 -21.36
N GLY A 129 13.11 -0.36 -20.60
CA GLY A 129 11.68 -0.11 -20.45
C GLY A 129 10.88 -0.24 -21.74
N LEU A 130 11.33 -1.10 -22.67
CA LEU A 130 10.67 -1.28 -23.96
C LEU A 130 9.66 -2.42 -23.89
N GLY A 131 8.57 -2.29 -24.63
CA GLY A 131 7.49 -3.28 -24.66
C GLY A 131 7.92 -4.58 -25.34
N SER A 132 7.31 -5.68 -24.90
CA SER A 132 7.63 -7.04 -25.37
C SER A 132 7.32 -7.30 -26.85
N SER A 133 6.43 -6.50 -27.45
CA SER A 133 6.04 -6.64 -28.85
C SER A 133 7.04 -5.99 -29.79
N ALA A 134 8.27 -6.51 -29.80
CA ALA A 134 9.39 -5.95 -30.55
C ALA A 134 9.73 -6.77 -31.81
N VAL A 135 10.16 -6.09 -32.88
CA VAL A 135 10.48 -6.71 -34.17
C VAL A 135 11.74 -6.10 -34.79
N PHE A 136 12.46 -6.90 -35.57
CA PHE A 136 13.54 -6.41 -36.43
C PHE A 136 13.04 -6.15 -37.85
N SER A 137 13.64 -5.17 -38.51
CA SER A 137 13.48 -5.00 -39.95
C SER A 137 14.00 -6.23 -40.69
N SER A 138 13.42 -6.52 -41.87
CA SER A 138 13.79 -7.69 -42.66
C SER A 138 15.26 -7.74 -43.10
N ASP A 139 15.94 -6.59 -43.13
CA ASP A 139 17.38 -6.44 -43.41
C ASP A 139 18.24 -6.41 -42.14
N GLY A 140 17.62 -6.48 -40.96
CA GLY A 140 18.24 -6.49 -39.64
C GLY A 140 18.87 -5.18 -39.16
N ARG A 141 18.75 -4.10 -39.95
CA ARG A 141 19.30 -2.79 -39.61
C ARG A 141 18.57 -2.13 -38.45
N TYR A 142 17.24 -2.21 -38.44
CA TYR A 142 16.41 -1.54 -37.45
C TYR A 142 15.80 -2.53 -36.47
N PHE A 143 15.68 -2.09 -35.23
CA PHE A 143 14.88 -2.73 -34.20
C PHE A 143 13.78 -1.77 -33.78
N ALA A 144 12.54 -2.23 -33.74
CA ALA A 144 11.40 -1.44 -33.31
C ALA A 144 10.71 -2.11 -32.11
N ALA A 145 10.36 -1.32 -31.11
CA ALA A 145 9.59 -1.77 -29.97
C ALA A 145 8.68 -0.64 -29.48
N PRO A 146 7.45 -0.95 -29.03
CA PRO A 146 6.61 0.05 -28.41
C PRO A 146 7.13 0.43 -27.01
N VAL A 147 6.63 1.52 -26.46
CA VAL A 147 6.89 1.98 -25.08
C VAL A 147 5.56 2.02 -24.34
N PRO A 148 5.22 0.97 -23.57
CA PRO A 148 3.92 0.88 -22.93
C PRO A 148 3.82 1.85 -21.75
N SER A 149 2.66 2.51 -21.61
CA SER A 149 2.37 3.48 -20.55
C SER A 149 0.88 3.48 -20.21
N ARG A 150 0.54 4.00 -19.02
CA ARG A 150 -0.87 4.20 -18.62
C ARG A 150 -1.54 5.37 -19.31
N GLN A 151 -0.76 6.36 -19.76
CA GLN A 151 -1.29 7.59 -20.36
C GLN A 151 -1.16 7.57 -21.89
N GLU A 152 0.07 7.47 -22.39
CA GLU A 152 0.37 7.57 -23.82
C GLU A 152 1.41 6.53 -24.23
N TRP A 153 1.04 5.68 -25.19
CA TRP A 153 1.97 4.71 -25.79
C TRP A 153 2.96 5.42 -26.69
N GLY A 154 4.21 4.96 -26.68
CA GLY A 154 5.25 5.42 -27.59
C GLY A 154 5.75 4.33 -28.52
N LEU A 155 6.61 4.72 -29.46
CA LEU A 155 7.34 3.82 -30.34
C LEU A 155 8.82 4.21 -30.38
N VAL A 156 9.70 3.23 -30.18
CA VAL A 156 11.15 3.39 -30.30
C VAL A 156 11.66 2.60 -31.49
N ILE A 157 12.50 3.24 -32.31
CA ILE A 157 13.26 2.59 -33.38
C ILE A 157 14.76 2.80 -33.14
N LEU A 158 15.52 1.72 -33.07
CA LEU A 158 16.97 1.73 -33.05
C LEU A 158 17.50 1.47 -34.46
N ASP A 159 18.32 2.37 -34.99
CA ASP A 159 19.21 2.10 -36.11
C ASP A 159 20.53 1.52 -35.57
N ARG A 160 20.71 0.21 -35.72
CA ARG A 160 21.88 -0.51 -35.18
C ARG A 160 23.17 -0.14 -35.90
N GLN A 161 23.09 0.19 -37.19
CA GLN A 161 24.27 0.54 -37.97
C GLN A 161 24.79 1.93 -37.61
N GLN A 162 23.88 2.87 -37.37
CA GLN A 162 24.22 4.24 -36.96
C GLN A 162 24.36 4.40 -35.45
N ARG A 163 23.95 3.39 -34.66
CA ARG A 163 23.81 3.45 -33.19
C ARG A 163 23.02 4.67 -32.77
N LYS A 164 21.83 4.80 -33.37
CA LYS A 164 20.94 5.95 -33.15
C LYS A 164 19.57 5.47 -32.75
N VAL A 165 19.01 6.06 -31.71
CA VAL A 165 17.66 5.78 -31.22
C VAL A 165 16.73 6.90 -31.67
N TYR A 166 15.55 6.52 -32.13
CA TYR A 166 14.49 7.40 -32.57
C TYR A 166 13.25 7.14 -31.71
N ARG A 167 12.86 8.13 -30.91
CA ARG A 167 11.61 8.14 -30.14
C ARG A 167 10.54 8.79 -31.00
N CYS A 168 9.70 7.96 -31.62
CA CYS A 168 8.69 8.39 -32.56
C CYS A 168 7.47 8.95 -31.82
N ALA A 169 6.83 9.98 -32.39
CA ALA A 169 5.58 10.54 -31.88
C ALA A 169 4.34 9.65 -32.16
N GLU A 170 4.55 8.44 -32.68
CA GLU A 170 3.49 7.49 -33.02
C GLU A 170 3.06 6.71 -31.77
N SER A 171 1.76 6.74 -31.48
CA SER A 171 1.15 6.14 -30.29
C SER A 171 0.15 5.03 -30.62
N GLU A 172 -0.13 4.78 -31.90
CA GLU A 172 -1.17 3.82 -32.31
C GLU A 172 -0.71 2.36 -32.27
N PHE A 173 0.60 2.09 -32.18
CA PHE A 173 1.12 0.72 -32.16
C PHE A 173 1.19 0.16 -30.73
N TRP A 174 0.34 -0.84 -30.46
CA TRP A 174 0.43 -1.65 -29.25
C TRP A 174 1.17 -2.96 -29.49
N GLU A 175 0.93 -3.56 -30.66
CA GLU A 175 1.61 -4.78 -31.08
C GLU A 175 2.24 -4.58 -32.45
N LEU A 176 3.46 -5.06 -32.64
CA LEU A 176 4.17 -5.02 -33.91
C LEU A 176 4.10 -6.40 -34.58
N ASP A 177 3.66 -6.42 -35.84
CA ASP A 177 3.46 -7.65 -36.60
C ASP A 177 4.63 -7.94 -37.54
N ALA A 178 5.15 -6.92 -38.23
CA ALA A 178 6.26 -7.04 -39.16
C ALA A 178 6.95 -5.70 -39.39
N PHE A 179 8.24 -5.75 -39.74
CA PHE A 179 8.99 -4.57 -40.16
C PHE A 179 9.69 -4.86 -41.50
N ASN A 180 9.09 -4.32 -42.57
CA ASN A 180 9.61 -4.40 -43.93
C ASN A 180 10.62 -3.25 -44.16
N PRO A 181 11.41 -3.27 -45.26
CA PRO A 181 12.50 -2.30 -45.45
C PRO A 181 12.09 -0.82 -45.31
N ASP A 182 10.87 -0.47 -45.73
CA ASP A 182 10.37 0.91 -45.72
C ASP A 182 9.15 1.13 -44.80
N GLU A 183 8.73 0.12 -44.04
CA GLU A 183 7.40 0.13 -43.43
C GLU A 183 7.26 -0.75 -42.18
N LEU A 184 6.67 -0.17 -41.14
CA LEU A 184 6.29 -0.85 -39.90
C LEU A 184 4.81 -1.20 -39.93
N ILE A 185 4.49 -2.46 -39.65
CA ILE A 185 3.12 -3.01 -39.63
C ILE A 185 2.86 -3.54 -38.22
N GLY A 186 1.68 -3.25 -37.69
CA GLY A 186 1.28 -3.66 -36.37
C GLY A 186 -0.21 -3.46 -36.13
N ARG A 187 -0.60 -3.46 -34.87
CA ARG A 187 -1.99 -3.36 -34.42
C ARG A 187 -2.12 -2.41 -33.25
N HIS A 188 -3.27 -1.76 -33.21
CA HIS A 188 -3.72 -0.99 -32.06
C HIS A 188 -4.26 -1.93 -30.96
N SER A 189 -4.52 -1.39 -29.77
CA SER A 189 -4.91 -2.14 -28.58
C SER A 189 -5.97 -3.22 -28.86
N PRO A 190 -5.72 -4.49 -28.50
CA PRO A 190 -6.73 -5.54 -28.64
C PRO A 190 -7.91 -5.37 -27.68
N LEU A 191 -7.79 -4.49 -26.68
CA LEU A 191 -8.85 -4.13 -25.75
C LEU A 191 -9.83 -3.09 -26.32
N VAL A 192 -9.46 -2.41 -27.42
CA VAL A 192 -10.27 -1.35 -28.03
C VAL A 192 -10.82 -1.79 -29.38
N ASP A 193 -9.95 -1.96 -30.38
CA ASP A 193 -10.37 -2.29 -31.76
C ASP A 193 -9.53 -3.40 -32.41
N ASN A 194 -8.34 -3.70 -31.89
CA ASN A 194 -7.35 -4.61 -32.49
C ASN A 194 -7.07 -4.31 -33.98
N GLY A 195 -7.22 -3.05 -34.38
CA GLY A 195 -7.17 -2.65 -35.78
C GLY A 195 -5.75 -2.67 -36.32
N ALA A 196 -5.57 -3.09 -37.58
CA ALA A 196 -4.27 -3.01 -38.23
C ALA A 196 -3.81 -1.55 -38.41
N ARG A 197 -2.52 -1.31 -38.22
CA ARG A 197 -1.83 -0.03 -38.38
C ARG A 197 -0.58 -0.24 -39.23
N GLN A 198 -0.22 0.79 -39.98
CA GLN A 198 0.87 0.74 -40.95
C GLN A 198 1.46 2.14 -41.07
N ALA A 199 2.77 2.26 -40.92
CA ALA A 199 3.47 3.53 -40.98
C ALA A 199 4.77 3.40 -41.78
N ARG A 200 5.05 4.38 -42.63
CA ARG A 200 6.29 4.42 -43.42
C ARG A 200 7.45 4.83 -42.52
N LEU A 201 8.58 4.12 -42.64
CA LEU A 201 9.77 4.37 -41.83
C LEU A 201 10.26 5.82 -41.95
N GLU A 202 10.28 6.37 -43.16
CA GLU A 202 10.71 7.76 -43.41
C GLU A 202 9.86 8.78 -42.64
N ASP A 203 8.54 8.55 -42.56
CA ASP A 203 7.63 9.45 -41.84
C ASP A 203 7.82 9.34 -40.31
N LEU A 204 8.05 8.13 -39.81
CA LEU A 204 8.37 7.87 -38.40
C LEU A 204 9.67 8.56 -38.00
N LEU A 205 10.76 8.35 -38.75
CA LEU A 205 12.07 8.93 -38.44
C LEU A 205 12.08 10.46 -38.57
N ARG A 206 11.31 11.05 -39.50
CA ARG A 206 11.26 12.51 -39.71
C ARG A 206 10.65 13.25 -38.52
N THR A 207 9.70 12.63 -37.83
CA THR A 207 8.97 13.24 -36.70
C THR A 207 9.49 12.80 -35.34
N ALA A 208 10.43 11.86 -35.31
CA ALA A 208 11.02 11.33 -34.09
C ALA A 208 12.06 12.27 -33.48
N GLU A 209 12.16 12.23 -32.16
CA GLU A 209 13.33 12.74 -31.45
C GLU A 209 14.46 11.72 -31.59
N ALA A 210 15.58 12.16 -32.17
CA ALA A 210 16.67 11.27 -32.52
C ALA A 210 17.91 11.56 -31.66
N ALA A 211 18.46 10.52 -31.04
CA ALA A 211 19.62 10.62 -30.16
C ALA A 211 20.71 9.62 -30.57
N ASP A 212 21.93 10.13 -30.77
CA ASP A 212 23.09 9.28 -31.01
C ASP A 212 23.51 8.59 -29.70
N LEU A 213 23.73 7.29 -29.73
CA LEU A 213 24.15 6.54 -28.55
C LEU A 213 25.61 6.88 -28.19
N VAL A 214 25.85 7.05 -26.90
CA VAL A 214 27.16 7.37 -26.34
C VAL A 214 27.81 6.10 -25.79
N ALA A 215 29.10 5.94 -26.07
CA ALA A 215 29.88 4.83 -25.53
C ALA A 215 30.17 5.05 -24.03
N VAL A 216 29.83 4.06 -23.21
CA VAL A 216 30.18 4.01 -21.78
C VAL A 216 30.75 2.63 -21.49
N ALA A 217 32.05 2.54 -21.22
CA ALA A 217 32.79 1.28 -21.15
C ALA A 217 32.54 0.40 -22.40
N ASP A 218 31.94 -0.78 -22.24
CA ASP A 218 31.58 -1.72 -23.31
C ASP A 218 30.10 -1.61 -23.75
N LEU A 219 29.38 -0.59 -23.29
CA LEU A 219 27.97 -0.31 -23.62
C LEU A 219 27.78 0.90 -24.54
N TRP A 220 26.64 0.92 -25.23
CA TRP A 220 26.10 2.06 -25.97
C TRP A 220 24.75 2.46 -25.39
N LEU A 221 24.69 3.65 -24.81
CA LEU A 221 23.54 4.15 -24.04
C LEU A 221 22.99 5.42 -24.68
N GLU A 222 21.71 5.73 -24.43
CA GLU A 222 21.18 7.05 -24.81
C GLU A 222 21.95 8.18 -24.08
N PRO A 223 21.90 9.42 -24.56
CA PRO A 223 22.43 10.56 -23.81
C PRO A 223 21.70 10.75 -22.47
N GLY A 224 22.37 11.35 -21.47
CA GLY A 224 21.79 11.60 -20.13
C GLY A 224 21.93 10.44 -19.14
N TRP A 225 22.46 9.29 -19.59
CA TRP A 225 22.74 8.12 -18.74
C TRP A 225 23.96 8.27 -17.84
N HIS A 226 24.92 9.11 -18.23
CA HIS A 226 26.03 9.46 -17.36
C HIS A 226 25.49 10.48 -16.34
N PRO A 227 25.46 10.19 -15.03
CA PRO A 227 25.19 11.24 -14.08
C PRO A 227 26.41 12.17 -14.15
N ASP A 228 26.22 13.39 -14.65
CA ASP A 228 27.26 14.44 -14.70
C ASP A 228 27.93 14.68 -13.32
N ASN A 229 27.38 14.09 -12.26
CA ASN A 229 27.77 14.18 -10.87
C ASN A 229 28.66 13.03 -10.35
N VAL A 230 28.97 11.98 -11.14
CA VAL A 230 29.89 10.92 -10.67
C VAL A 230 31.33 11.39 -10.85
N ALA A 231 31.93 11.85 -9.76
CA ALA A 231 33.32 12.28 -9.76
C ALA A 231 34.27 11.08 -9.92
N PRO A 232 35.31 11.15 -10.76
CA PRO A 232 36.30 10.07 -10.88
C PRO A 232 37.09 9.86 -9.59
N THR A 233 37.17 10.89 -8.75
CA THR A 233 37.79 10.86 -7.43
C THR A 233 37.01 11.71 -6.43
N PHE A 234 37.17 11.42 -5.15
CA PHE A 234 36.74 12.32 -4.08
C PHE A 234 37.85 12.47 -3.04
N GLU A 235 37.81 13.57 -2.28
CA GLU A 235 38.66 13.79 -1.12
C GLU A 235 37.81 14.18 0.10
N ARG A 236 38.13 13.59 1.25
CA ARG A 236 37.52 13.89 2.56
C ARG A 236 38.62 14.06 3.60
N PRO A 237 39.09 15.29 3.85
CA PRO A 237 40.11 15.55 4.86
C PRO A 237 39.54 15.43 6.28
N SER A 238 40.42 15.12 7.25
CA SER A 238 40.15 15.34 8.67
C SER A 238 40.01 16.85 8.95
N ALA A 239 39.38 17.23 10.06
CA ALA A 239 39.10 18.65 10.32
C ALA A 239 40.37 19.49 10.55
N ASP A 240 41.47 18.88 11.01
CA ASP A 240 42.79 19.50 11.14
C ASP A 240 43.63 19.43 9.85
N GLY A 241 43.12 18.76 8.80
CA GLY A 241 43.78 18.58 7.51
C GLY A 241 45.03 17.71 7.52
N GLN A 242 45.36 17.04 8.65
CA GLN A 242 46.55 16.19 8.75
C GLN A 242 46.39 14.85 8.04
N HIS A 243 45.15 14.34 8.00
CA HIS A 243 44.80 13.08 7.37
C HIS A 243 43.80 13.30 6.24
N ARG A 244 43.88 12.48 5.20
CA ARG A 244 42.99 12.57 4.05
C ARG A 244 42.54 11.22 3.56
N LEU A 245 41.23 11.02 3.50
CA LEU A 245 40.61 9.90 2.80
C LEU A 245 40.40 10.30 1.34
N GLU A 246 40.89 9.49 0.43
CA GLU A 246 40.74 9.67 -1.01
C GLU A 246 40.05 8.45 -1.59
N GLY A 247 39.15 8.66 -2.53
CA GLY A 247 38.49 7.59 -3.27
C GLY A 247 38.78 7.69 -4.75
N ASN A 248 39.09 6.56 -5.38
CA ASN A 248 39.21 6.45 -6.83
C ASN A 248 38.09 5.57 -7.37
N LEU A 249 37.33 6.08 -8.33
CA LEU A 249 36.18 5.38 -8.89
C LEU A 249 36.62 4.02 -9.45
N LEU A 250 35.96 2.97 -8.99
CA LEU A 250 36.19 1.59 -9.40
C LEU A 250 35.04 1.16 -10.31
N LEU A 251 35.30 1.11 -11.61
CA LEU A 251 34.37 0.55 -12.60
C LEU A 251 34.89 -0.82 -13.07
N PRO A 252 33.99 -1.80 -13.26
CA PRO A 252 34.38 -3.08 -13.85
C PRO A 252 34.83 -2.88 -15.31
N ALA A 253 35.65 -3.80 -15.81
CA ALA A 253 36.14 -3.74 -17.18
C ALA A 253 35.03 -4.02 -18.21
N THR A 254 34.05 -4.85 -17.86
CA THR A 254 32.87 -5.18 -18.68
C THR A 254 31.59 -5.03 -17.87
N PHE A 255 30.65 -4.24 -18.38
CA PHE A 255 29.33 -4.00 -17.77
C PHE A 255 28.32 -5.01 -18.30
N ARG A 256 28.50 -5.48 -19.55
CA ARG A 256 27.59 -6.39 -20.23
C ARG A 256 27.41 -7.73 -19.53
N ASP A 257 28.45 -8.18 -18.82
CA ASP A 257 28.48 -9.48 -18.14
C ASP A 257 27.84 -9.42 -16.75
N LEU A 258 27.50 -8.23 -16.24
CA LEU A 258 26.92 -8.05 -14.92
C LEU A 258 25.43 -8.42 -14.91
N ASP A 259 24.92 -8.97 -13.81
CA ASP A 259 23.48 -9.23 -13.63
C ASP A 259 22.62 -7.98 -13.85
N GLN A 260 23.13 -6.82 -13.42
CA GLN A 260 22.56 -5.50 -13.66
C GLN A 260 23.62 -4.60 -14.31
N PRO A 261 23.63 -4.47 -15.65
CA PRO A 261 24.70 -3.78 -16.38
C PRO A 261 24.97 -2.35 -15.90
N LEU A 262 23.92 -1.60 -15.53
CA LEU A 262 24.05 -0.19 -15.15
C LEU A 262 24.20 0.05 -13.64
N ALA A 263 24.15 -1.00 -12.81
CA ALA A 263 24.30 -0.86 -11.37
C ALA A 263 25.58 -0.10 -10.93
N PRO A 264 26.76 -0.29 -11.57
CA PRO A 264 27.95 0.48 -11.20
C PRO A 264 27.87 1.98 -11.52
N LEU A 265 27.00 2.41 -12.44
CA LEU A 265 26.79 3.83 -12.75
C LEU A 265 25.81 4.48 -11.77
N TYR A 266 24.78 3.74 -11.36
CA TYR A 266 23.77 4.22 -10.41
C TYR A 266 24.27 4.25 -8.96
N SER A 267 25.08 3.26 -8.58
CA SER A 267 25.63 3.12 -7.23
C SER A 267 27.16 3.00 -7.29
N PRO A 268 27.87 4.07 -7.69
CA PRO A 268 29.30 4.03 -7.93
C PRO A 268 30.08 3.69 -6.65
N ARG A 269 31.15 2.93 -6.86
CA ARG A 269 32.02 2.41 -5.80
C ARG A 269 33.42 2.95 -5.98
N TYR A 270 34.11 3.22 -4.88
CA TYR A 270 35.44 3.82 -4.86
C TYR A 270 36.40 2.92 -4.09
N ALA A 271 37.57 2.64 -4.66
CA ALA A 271 38.70 2.11 -3.92
C ALA A 271 39.27 3.25 -3.07
N ILE A 272 39.35 3.03 -1.75
CA ILE A 272 39.71 4.10 -0.81
C ILE A 272 41.17 3.99 -0.34
N THR A 273 41.81 5.13 -0.15
CA THR A 273 43.15 5.28 0.43
C THR A 273 43.12 6.31 1.56
N VAL A 274 43.98 6.15 2.56
CA VAL A 274 44.20 7.18 3.58
C VAL A 274 45.67 7.59 3.52
N ASP A 275 45.91 8.89 3.36
CA ASP A 275 47.26 9.48 3.21
C ASP A 275 48.07 8.81 2.08
N GLY A 276 47.39 8.51 0.97
CA GLY A 276 47.96 7.81 -0.18
C GLY A 276 48.24 6.31 0.02
N GLN A 277 47.94 5.73 1.19
CA GLN A 277 48.12 4.30 1.45
C GLN A 277 46.85 3.50 1.05
N PRO A 278 46.98 2.47 0.19
CA PRO A 278 45.86 1.60 -0.19
C PRO A 278 45.26 0.86 1.00
N SER A 279 43.93 0.89 1.12
CA SER A 279 43.21 0.18 2.19
C SER A 279 42.86 -1.27 1.85
N GLY A 280 42.73 -1.59 0.55
CA GLY A 280 42.10 -2.84 0.11
C GLY A 280 40.56 -2.85 0.28
N LEU A 281 39.96 -1.70 0.60
CA LEU A 281 38.53 -1.53 0.83
C LEU A 281 37.86 -0.76 -0.32
N VAL A 282 36.58 -1.06 -0.51
CA VAL A 282 35.69 -0.42 -1.48
C VAL A 282 34.48 0.18 -0.77
N MET A 283 34.24 1.47 -1.00
CA MET A 283 33.19 2.27 -0.38
C MET A 283 32.18 2.74 -1.42
N ALA A 284 30.90 2.81 -1.07
CA ALA A 284 29.91 3.48 -1.93
C ALA A 284 30.05 5.00 -1.86
N ALA A 285 29.64 5.68 -2.94
CA ALA A 285 29.69 7.14 -3.04
C ALA A 285 28.92 7.85 -1.90
N ASP A 286 27.79 7.27 -1.52
CA ASP A 286 26.87 7.74 -0.48
C ASP A 286 27.08 7.05 0.87
N ALA A 287 28.14 6.23 1.00
CA ALA A 287 28.41 5.53 2.25
C ALA A 287 28.72 6.53 3.38
N PRO A 288 28.12 6.34 4.57
CA PRO A 288 28.41 7.19 5.71
C PRO A 288 29.87 7.03 6.16
N LEU A 289 30.45 8.15 6.61
CA LEU A 289 31.81 8.22 7.13
C LEU A 289 31.89 9.29 8.22
N VAL A 290 32.75 9.08 9.22
CA VAL A 290 32.98 10.05 10.29
C VAL A 290 34.43 10.01 10.78
N TRP A 291 35.06 11.18 10.79
CA TRP A 291 36.37 11.37 11.42
C TRP A 291 36.21 11.50 12.94
N GLY A 292 37.19 11.01 13.68
CA GLY A 292 37.30 11.16 15.12
C GLY A 292 37.41 12.62 15.52
N THR A 293 36.92 12.92 16.73
CA THR A 293 37.10 14.25 17.36
C THR A 293 38.57 14.61 17.60
N ASP A 294 39.44 13.61 17.73
CA ASP A 294 40.89 13.74 17.81
C ASP A 294 41.58 13.73 16.44
N HIS A 295 40.81 13.58 15.35
CA HIS A 295 41.25 13.53 13.96
C HIS A 295 42.21 12.38 13.60
N HIS A 296 42.53 11.50 14.54
CA HIS A 296 43.46 10.37 14.34
C HIS A 296 42.78 9.03 14.07
N ALA A 297 41.45 9.04 13.93
CA ALA A 297 40.66 7.87 13.59
C ALA A 297 39.56 8.21 12.59
N LEU A 298 39.12 7.21 11.82
CA LEU A 298 38.03 7.31 10.84
C LEU A 298 37.19 6.04 10.93
N VAL A 299 35.86 6.17 10.93
CA VAL A 299 34.96 5.04 10.68
C VAL A 299 34.19 5.27 9.39
N CYS A 300 34.08 4.24 8.56
CA CYS A 300 33.25 4.25 7.35
C CYS A 300 32.58 2.90 7.10
N LEU A 301 31.53 2.88 6.27
CA LEU A 301 30.96 1.65 5.75
C LEU A 301 31.64 1.24 4.44
N ALA A 302 32.29 0.09 4.44
CA ALA A 302 33.01 -0.43 3.27
C ALA A 302 32.99 -1.96 3.23
N ARG A 303 33.42 -2.53 2.10
CA ARG A 303 33.65 -3.97 1.92
C ARG A 303 35.08 -4.22 1.45
N GLU A 304 35.59 -5.42 1.65
CA GLU A 304 36.91 -5.78 1.07
C GLU A 304 36.83 -5.86 -0.45
N GLN A 305 37.88 -5.39 -1.14
CA GLN A 305 37.96 -5.43 -2.59
C GLN A 305 38.17 -6.86 -3.11
N ALA A 306 38.93 -7.68 -2.36
CA ALA A 306 39.31 -9.03 -2.77
C ALA A 306 38.21 -10.08 -2.51
N ASN A 307 37.24 -9.78 -1.64
CA ASN A 307 36.20 -10.73 -1.23
C ASN A 307 34.81 -10.06 -1.28
N ASP A 308 34.02 -10.41 -2.29
CA ASP A 308 32.65 -9.90 -2.46
C ASP A 308 31.64 -10.57 -1.51
N ALA A 309 32.03 -11.68 -0.86
CA ALA A 309 31.11 -12.50 -0.08
C ALA A 309 30.68 -11.87 1.26
N ASP A 310 31.50 -11.01 1.86
CA ASP A 310 31.31 -10.55 3.25
C ASP A 310 30.39 -9.32 3.39
N GLY A 311 29.90 -8.78 2.27
CA GLY A 311 29.00 -7.62 2.29
C GLY A 311 29.63 -6.34 2.84
N VAL A 312 28.81 -5.32 3.10
CA VAL A 312 29.26 -4.02 3.64
C VAL A 312 29.24 -4.07 5.16
N GLN A 313 30.34 -3.63 5.80
CA GLN A 313 30.48 -3.57 7.25
C GLN A 313 31.21 -2.29 7.69
N TYR A 314 31.24 -2.04 9.00
CA TYR A 314 31.93 -0.89 9.58
C TYR A 314 33.44 -1.17 9.67
N TRP A 315 34.24 -0.23 9.19
CA TRP A 315 35.70 -0.28 9.24
C TRP A 315 36.23 0.90 10.03
N LEU A 316 37.14 0.62 10.96
CA LEU A 316 37.89 1.61 11.71
C LEU A 316 39.30 1.71 11.15
N TRP A 317 39.70 2.91 10.77
CA TRP A 317 41.09 3.29 10.56
C TRP A 317 41.59 4.07 11.76
N GLN A 318 42.82 3.79 12.19
CA GLN A 318 43.52 4.56 13.22
C GLN A 318 44.96 4.85 12.79
N ALA A 319 45.41 6.08 13.00
CA ALA A 319 46.78 6.48 12.77
C ALA A 319 47.74 5.54 13.55
N GLY A 320 48.70 4.93 12.84
CA GLY A 320 49.66 3.97 13.39
C GLY A 320 49.19 2.51 13.48
N ASN A 321 47.88 2.25 13.54
CA ASN A 321 47.34 0.87 13.62
C ASN A 321 46.69 0.38 12.31
N GLY A 322 46.35 1.28 11.39
CA GLY A 322 45.75 0.95 10.11
C GLY A 322 44.27 0.59 10.21
N TRP A 323 43.79 -0.18 9.22
CA TRP A 323 42.40 -0.59 9.08
C TRP A 323 42.09 -1.87 9.85
N ARG A 324 40.93 -1.92 10.51
CA ARG A 324 40.32 -3.14 11.05
C ARG A 324 38.81 -3.11 10.93
N ALA A 325 38.20 -4.26 10.71
CA ALA A 325 36.74 -4.39 10.75
C ALA A 325 36.24 -4.24 12.20
N LEU A 326 35.12 -3.54 12.35
CA LEU A 326 34.35 -3.51 13.60
C LEU A 326 33.27 -4.60 13.54
N PRO A 327 32.93 -5.23 14.68
CA PRO A 327 31.86 -6.23 14.70
C PRO A 327 30.49 -5.58 14.43
N SER A 328 29.45 -6.42 14.29
CA SER A 328 28.07 -5.93 14.23
C SER A 328 27.77 -5.05 15.45
N PRO A 329 27.25 -3.82 15.28
CA PRO A 329 26.94 -2.90 16.38
C PRO A 329 25.94 -3.45 17.39
N TRP A 330 25.07 -4.36 16.95
CA TRP A 330 24.00 -4.91 17.74
C TRP A 330 23.76 -6.39 17.44
N VAL A 331 23.29 -7.12 18.46
CA VAL A 331 22.83 -8.51 18.36
C VAL A 331 21.30 -8.50 18.43
N LYS A 332 20.64 -8.76 17.30
CA LYS A 332 19.17 -8.72 17.21
C LYS A 332 18.53 -9.88 17.98
N SER A 333 17.43 -9.61 18.66
CA SER A 333 16.51 -10.61 19.21
C SER A 333 15.16 -10.53 18.49
N ALA A 334 14.52 -11.68 18.26
CA ALA A 334 13.20 -11.74 17.62
C ALA A 334 12.06 -11.30 18.56
N THR A 335 12.30 -11.25 19.86
CA THR A 335 11.33 -10.82 20.89
C THR A 335 11.46 -9.35 21.27
N GLU A 336 12.42 -8.64 20.68
CA GLU A 336 12.60 -7.18 20.88
C GLU A 336 12.05 -6.39 19.68
N PRO A 337 11.75 -5.09 19.86
CA PRO A 337 11.42 -4.20 18.75
C PRO A 337 12.41 -4.30 17.59
N SER A 338 11.92 -4.30 16.36
CA SER A 338 12.78 -4.28 15.19
C SER A 338 13.36 -2.87 14.99
N PHE A 339 14.64 -2.80 14.64
CA PHE A 339 15.28 -1.57 14.22
C PHE A 339 16.41 -1.82 13.25
N TYR A 340 16.77 -0.78 12.51
CA TYR A 340 17.90 -0.77 11.60
C TYR A 340 18.87 0.34 11.98
N TRP A 341 20.13 0.12 11.64
CA TRP A 341 21.22 1.05 11.86
C TRP A 341 22.04 1.13 10.57
N HIS A 342 22.47 2.34 10.23
CA HIS A 342 23.24 2.57 9.00
C HIS A 342 24.10 3.83 9.12
N GLU A 343 23.56 4.88 9.75
CA GLU A 343 24.19 6.19 9.84
C GLU A 343 25.34 6.21 10.85
N LEU A 344 26.44 6.89 10.52
CA LEU A 344 27.53 7.18 11.46
C LEU A 344 27.38 8.61 11.97
N LEU A 345 27.15 8.76 13.28
CA LEU A 345 26.86 10.06 13.89
C LEU A 345 28.12 10.75 14.41
N SER A 346 28.94 10.04 15.16
CA SER A 346 30.17 10.57 15.75
C SER A 346 31.17 9.45 16.07
N LEU A 347 32.45 9.82 16.14
CA LEU A 347 33.53 8.96 16.60
C LEU A 347 34.29 9.67 17.74
N GLU A 348 34.24 9.04 18.91
CA GLU A 348 34.98 9.44 20.09
C GLU A 348 36.21 8.54 20.28
N ALA A 349 37.07 8.86 21.25
CA ALA A 349 38.33 8.14 21.47
C ALA A 349 38.15 6.63 21.74
N SER A 350 37.02 6.22 22.32
CA SER A 350 36.76 4.83 22.72
C SER A 350 35.45 4.26 22.20
N HIS A 351 34.59 5.06 21.56
CA HIS A 351 33.28 4.61 21.09
C HIS A 351 32.92 5.24 19.75
N VAL A 352 32.12 4.52 18.96
CA VAL A 352 31.44 5.06 17.79
C VAL A 352 29.93 5.13 18.07
N HIS A 353 29.32 6.24 17.67
CA HIS A 353 27.87 6.43 17.73
C HIS A 353 27.26 6.15 16.37
N ILE A 354 26.36 5.17 16.31
CA ILE A 354 25.71 4.71 15.09
C ILE A 354 24.23 5.03 15.20
N GLY A 355 23.70 5.79 14.25
CA GLY A 355 22.30 6.17 14.17
C GLY A 355 21.41 4.98 13.87
N ALA A 356 20.33 4.87 14.63
CA ALA A 356 19.32 3.84 14.52
C ALA A 356 17.91 4.42 14.76
N TYR A 357 16.89 3.63 14.46
CA TYR A 357 15.49 4.03 14.71
C TYR A 357 14.64 2.82 15.09
N LEU A 358 13.74 2.97 16.06
CA LEU A 358 12.76 1.92 16.38
C LEU A 358 11.67 1.87 15.31
N ASP A 359 11.20 0.65 15.00
CA ASP A 359 9.98 0.47 14.21
C ASP A 359 8.79 1.16 14.87
N TYR A 360 7.82 1.51 14.03
CA TYR A 360 6.52 1.94 14.48
C TYR A 360 5.55 0.75 14.43
N PRO A 361 5.20 0.16 15.58
CA PRO A 361 4.22 -0.91 15.64
C PRO A 361 2.83 -0.31 15.44
N ARG A 362 2.01 -0.91 14.57
CA ARG A 362 0.61 -0.49 14.38
C ARG A 362 -0.32 -1.70 14.37
N PRO A 363 -1.45 -1.67 15.09
CA PRO A 363 -2.48 -2.69 14.96
C PRO A 363 -2.98 -2.83 13.52
N SER A 364 -3.24 -4.07 13.09
CA SER A 364 -3.58 -4.40 11.69
C SER A 364 -4.86 -3.73 11.15
N CYS A 365 -5.74 -3.24 12.02
CA CYS A 365 -7.00 -2.57 11.68
C CYS A 365 -7.02 -1.14 12.29
N GLY A 366 -5.88 -0.45 12.25
CA GLY A 366 -5.72 0.92 12.71
C GLY A 366 -5.58 1.03 14.23
N ARG A 367 -6.70 1.11 14.95
CA ARG A 367 -6.71 1.25 16.43
C ARG A 367 -6.80 -0.08 17.18
N TYR A 368 -7.13 -1.15 16.49
CA TYR A 368 -7.15 -2.50 17.04
C TYR A 368 -6.63 -3.48 15.98
N GLY A 369 -6.41 -4.73 16.36
CA GLY A 369 -6.09 -5.76 15.37
C GLY A 369 -5.73 -7.09 16.00
N TYR A 370 -5.36 -8.03 15.14
CA TYR A 370 -4.88 -9.36 15.55
C TYR A 370 -3.40 -9.61 15.25
N ARG A 371 -2.73 -8.56 14.75
CA ARG A 371 -1.31 -8.48 14.50
C ARG A 371 -0.85 -7.04 14.74
N LEU A 372 0.42 -6.89 15.07
CA LEU A 372 1.12 -5.61 15.05
C LEU A 372 2.03 -5.60 13.82
N ASP A 373 1.80 -4.66 12.90
CA ASP A 373 2.62 -4.42 11.73
C ASP A 373 3.80 -3.51 12.11
N SER A 374 5.02 -3.87 11.72
CA SER A 374 6.22 -3.06 11.95
C SER A 374 6.52 -2.17 10.74
N ILE A 375 6.31 -0.87 10.89
CA ILE A 375 6.57 0.13 9.85
C ILE A 375 7.99 0.68 10.04
N HIS A 376 8.81 0.61 8.98
CA HIS A 376 10.23 1.01 8.96
C HIS A 376 10.50 2.28 8.12
N SER A 377 9.48 3.09 7.90
CA SER A 377 9.60 4.41 7.29
C SER A 377 8.81 5.44 8.10
N ASP A 378 9.15 6.72 7.92
CA ASP A 378 8.23 7.79 8.31
C ASP A 378 6.90 7.58 7.56
N THR A 379 5.78 7.87 8.22
CA THR A 379 4.43 7.55 7.73
C THR A 379 3.43 8.58 8.24
N GLU A 380 2.16 8.45 7.88
CA GLU A 380 1.08 9.28 8.42
C GLU A 380 0.47 8.62 9.66
N THR A 381 0.11 9.43 10.65
CA THR A 381 -0.62 8.97 11.83
C THR A 381 -1.78 9.90 12.17
N GLN A 382 -2.74 9.35 12.91
CA GLN A 382 -3.84 10.10 13.47
C GLN A 382 -3.39 10.87 14.72
N THR A 383 -3.52 12.20 14.70
CA THR A 383 -3.22 13.07 15.86
C THR A 383 -4.46 13.47 16.64
N GLY A 384 -5.63 13.42 16.01
CA GLY A 384 -6.88 13.79 16.67
C GLY A 384 -8.09 13.73 15.75
N HIS A 385 -9.10 14.50 16.13
CA HIS A 385 -10.33 14.65 15.38
C HIS A 385 -10.77 16.11 15.38
N ASP A 386 -11.35 16.56 14.27
CA ASP A 386 -12.06 17.84 14.22
C ASP A 386 -13.42 17.78 14.97
N ALA A 387 -14.14 18.90 15.00
CA ALA A 387 -15.44 18.98 15.69
C ALA A 387 -16.53 18.07 15.08
N GLN A 388 -16.41 17.69 13.82
CA GLN A 388 -17.34 16.77 13.14
C GLN A 388 -16.80 15.33 13.13
N GLY A 389 -15.70 15.06 13.83
CA GLY A 389 -15.13 13.73 13.98
C GLY A 389 -14.24 13.28 12.82
N ARG A 390 -13.87 14.17 11.89
CA ARG A 390 -12.91 13.82 10.84
C ARG A 390 -11.54 13.61 11.44
N VAL A 391 -10.80 12.63 10.92
CA VAL A 391 -9.43 12.38 11.35
C VAL A 391 -8.55 13.57 11.01
N GLN A 392 -7.77 14.01 11.99
CA GLN A 392 -6.63 14.89 11.77
C GLN A 392 -5.38 14.03 11.60
N VAL A 393 -4.68 14.24 10.49
CA VAL A 393 -3.48 13.48 10.11
C VAL A 393 -2.27 14.38 10.26
N ASP A 394 -1.19 13.81 10.74
CA ASP A 394 0.13 14.44 10.72
C ASP A 394 1.20 13.40 10.41
N GLU A 395 2.40 13.88 10.14
CA GLU A 395 3.55 13.02 9.94
C GLU A 395 3.95 12.32 11.26
N PHE A 396 4.28 11.04 11.13
CA PHE A 396 4.91 10.23 12.16
C PHE A 396 6.38 10.06 11.81
N LYS A 397 7.24 10.57 12.69
CA LYS A 397 8.68 10.34 12.63
C LYS A 397 9.05 9.14 13.50
N LEU A 398 9.79 8.19 12.93
CA LEU A 398 10.30 7.06 13.69
C LEU A 398 11.17 7.53 14.86
N THR A 399 11.10 6.82 15.99
CA THR A 399 11.86 7.16 17.19
C THR A 399 13.34 6.96 16.93
N ARG A 400 14.10 8.05 16.97
CA ARG A 400 15.54 8.04 16.67
C ARG A 400 16.33 7.69 17.94
N MET A 401 17.39 6.92 17.76
CA MET A 401 18.29 6.52 18.83
C MET A 401 19.70 6.33 18.27
N SER A 402 20.68 6.15 19.15
CA SER A 402 22.04 5.80 18.74
C SER A 402 22.54 4.58 19.48
N ILE A 403 23.17 3.68 18.75
CA ILE A 403 23.98 2.59 19.31
C ILE A 403 25.35 3.18 19.66
N VAL A 404 25.74 3.06 20.92
CA VAL A 404 27.08 3.43 21.39
C VAL A 404 27.88 2.14 21.48
N MET A 405 28.75 1.93 20.50
CA MET A 405 29.58 0.73 20.40
C MET A 405 31.03 1.04 20.81
N PRO A 406 31.58 0.37 21.83
CA PRO A 406 33.01 0.46 22.14
C PRO A 406 33.87 0.02 20.97
N LEU A 407 34.99 0.72 20.72
CA LEU A 407 35.90 0.37 19.62
C LEU A 407 36.63 -0.97 19.86
N ASP A 408 36.70 -1.44 21.10
CA ASP A 408 37.23 -2.75 21.50
C ASP A 408 36.13 -3.82 21.68
N SER A 409 34.90 -3.51 21.25
CA SER A 409 33.78 -4.45 21.29
C SER A 409 34.12 -5.78 20.61
N THR A 410 33.59 -6.86 21.20
CA THR A 410 33.70 -8.20 20.63
C THR A 410 32.46 -8.61 19.84
N GLY A 411 31.50 -7.69 19.71
CA GLY A 411 30.22 -7.95 19.02
C GLY A 411 29.26 -8.82 19.81
N ARG A 412 29.44 -8.95 21.13
CA ARG A 412 28.58 -9.76 21.98
C ARG A 412 27.37 -8.96 22.47
N ARG A 413 26.30 -9.67 22.84
CA ARG A 413 25.12 -9.05 23.45
C ARG A 413 25.53 -8.32 24.72
N GLY A 414 25.20 -7.04 24.80
CA GLY A 414 25.53 -6.17 25.92
C GLY A 414 26.86 -5.43 25.83
N ASP A 415 27.69 -5.68 24.80
CA ASP A 415 28.91 -4.88 24.57
C ASP A 415 28.56 -3.41 24.24
N SER A 416 27.51 -3.22 23.42
CA SER A 416 26.97 -1.90 23.05
C SER A 416 25.80 -1.49 23.95
N CYS A 417 25.55 -0.19 24.04
CA CYS A 417 24.34 0.34 24.69
C CYS A 417 23.56 1.26 23.75
N ILE A 418 22.31 1.58 24.12
CA ILE A 418 21.44 2.47 23.35
C ILE A 418 21.33 3.80 24.08
N GLU A 419 21.44 4.89 23.32
CA GLU A 419 21.07 6.22 23.78
C GLU A 419 19.81 6.69 23.05
N THR A 420 18.85 7.18 23.81
CA THR A 420 17.59 7.71 23.27
C THR A 420 17.83 8.99 22.48
N GLN A 421 16.81 9.46 21.76
CA GLN A 421 16.78 10.83 21.27
C GLN A 421 17.00 11.84 22.42
N PRO A 422 17.56 13.03 22.13
CA PRO A 422 17.73 14.07 23.12
C PRO A 422 16.40 14.43 23.79
N MET A 423 16.45 14.52 25.10
CA MET A 423 15.41 15.05 25.96
C MET A 423 15.70 16.53 26.24
N MET A 424 14.88 17.16 27.09
CA MET A 424 15.11 18.53 27.55
C MET A 424 16.55 18.71 28.10
N GLU A 425 17.11 19.89 27.87
CA GLU A 425 18.51 20.22 28.22
C GLU A 425 19.57 19.36 27.52
N GLY A 426 19.20 18.65 26.43
CA GLY A 426 20.12 17.81 25.66
C GLY A 426 20.49 16.49 26.33
N LYS A 427 19.84 16.14 27.46
CA LYS A 427 20.08 14.86 28.15
C LYS A 427 19.65 13.70 27.27
N ARG A 428 20.35 12.57 27.35
CA ARG A 428 19.97 11.31 26.72
C ARG A 428 19.82 10.25 27.80
N ALA A 429 18.82 9.39 27.67
CA ALA A 429 18.73 8.22 28.50
C ALA A 429 19.60 7.12 27.87
N ARG A 430 20.37 6.41 28.70
CA ARG A 430 21.20 5.29 28.30
C ARG A 430 20.60 3.98 28.78
N LEU A 431 20.34 3.07 27.85
CA LEU A 431 19.83 1.73 28.06
C LEU A 431 20.98 0.73 27.92
N THR A 432 21.40 0.14 29.04
CA THR A 432 22.50 -0.84 29.10
C THR A 432 21.93 -2.21 29.41
N TRP A 433 22.21 -3.19 28.55
CA TRP A 433 21.74 -4.57 28.71
C TRP A 433 22.23 -5.18 30.04
N MET A 434 21.38 -5.96 30.69
CA MET A 434 21.69 -6.65 31.95
C MET A 434 21.54 -8.16 31.84
N CYS A 435 20.44 -8.62 31.27
CA CYS A 435 20.12 -10.04 31.12
C CYS A 435 19.05 -10.26 30.06
N ASP A 436 18.87 -11.53 29.67
CA ASP A 436 17.73 -11.98 28.88
C ASP A 436 16.82 -12.87 29.73
N ASN A 437 15.53 -12.82 29.46
CA ASN A 437 14.59 -13.82 29.95
C ASN A 437 14.72 -15.15 29.15
N PRO A 438 14.02 -16.24 29.54
CA PRO A 438 14.08 -17.52 28.82
C PRO A 438 13.64 -17.46 27.34
N ASP A 439 12.85 -16.45 26.97
CA ASP A 439 12.36 -16.22 25.60
C ASP A 439 13.29 -15.28 24.80
N GLY A 440 14.43 -14.86 25.37
CA GLY A 440 15.43 -14.02 24.73
C GLY A 440 15.14 -12.51 24.73
N LEU A 441 14.11 -12.07 25.47
CA LEU A 441 13.79 -10.64 25.65
C LEU A 441 14.79 -10.01 26.64
N GLY A 442 15.41 -8.90 26.23
CA GLY A 442 16.42 -8.21 27.04
C GLY A 442 15.82 -7.29 28.11
N GLY A 443 16.41 -7.35 29.30
CA GLY A 443 16.21 -6.39 30.39
C GLY A 443 17.36 -5.39 30.46
N TYR A 444 17.04 -4.10 30.50
CA TYR A 444 17.98 -2.99 30.42
C TYR A 444 17.94 -2.11 31.67
N ARG A 445 19.11 -1.64 32.11
CA ARG A 445 19.21 -0.52 33.05
C ARG A 445 19.01 0.77 32.27
N CYS A 446 18.17 1.67 32.79
CA CYS A 446 17.96 2.99 32.21
C CYS A 446 18.59 4.07 33.10
N GLN A 447 19.49 4.88 32.54
CA GLN A 447 20.14 5.99 33.22
C GLN A 447 19.94 7.30 32.44
N ILE A 448 19.38 8.33 33.09
CA ILE A 448 19.17 9.67 32.52
C ILE A 448 20.14 10.65 33.19
N GLY A 449 21.26 10.93 32.54
CA GLY A 449 22.34 11.71 33.15
C GLY A 449 22.89 11.00 34.41
N ASP A 450 22.74 11.62 35.57
CA ASP A 450 23.12 11.05 36.88
C ASP A 450 22.00 10.21 37.54
N TRP A 451 20.80 10.23 36.97
CA TRP A 451 19.64 9.55 37.53
C TRP A 451 19.52 8.12 36.99
N SER A 452 19.84 7.10 37.80
CA SER A 452 19.49 5.72 37.48
C SER A 452 18.03 5.46 37.85
N LEU A 453 17.22 5.05 36.87
CA LEU A 453 15.85 4.64 37.13
C LEU A 453 15.84 3.32 37.91
N PRO A 454 14.92 3.14 38.87
CA PRO A 454 14.77 1.88 39.58
C PRO A 454 14.22 0.79 38.65
N GLY A 455 14.65 -0.45 38.86
CA GLY A 455 14.18 -1.62 38.11
C GLY A 455 14.91 -1.86 36.79
N SER A 456 14.31 -2.74 35.99
CA SER A 456 14.78 -3.14 34.66
C SER A 456 13.70 -2.76 33.63
N TRP A 457 14.13 -2.38 32.43
CA TRP A 457 13.28 -1.82 31.39
C TRP A 457 13.44 -2.58 30.08
N LEU A 458 12.40 -2.62 29.26
CA LEU A 458 12.48 -3.10 27.89
C LEU A 458 13.17 -2.07 26.99
N LEU A 459 13.63 -2.52 25.82
CA LEU A 459 14.22 -1.63 24.82
C LEU A 459 13.19 -0.66 24.20
N ASP A 460 11.91 -1.03 24.16
CA ASP A 460 10.86 -0.19 23.58
C ASP A 460 10.60 1.06 24.43
N HIS A 461 10.86 2.23 23.85
CA HIS A 461 10.79 3.52 24.55
C HIS A 461 10.32 4.63 23.60
N ARG A 462 9.73 5.70 24.15
CA ARG A 462 9.42 6.94 23.41
C ARG A 462 9.77 8.15 24.24
N VAL A 463 10.49 9.11 23.67
CA VAL A 463 10.62 10.44 24.27
C VAL A 463 9.48 11.30 23.73
N SER A 464 8.76 11.99 24.62
CA SER A 464 7.68 12.89 24.22
C SER A 464 8.18 13.99 23.31
N ASP A 465 7.34 14.46 22.39
CA ASP A 465 7.56 15.66 21.57
C ASP A 465 8.09 16.90 22.32
N CYS A 466 7.63 17.16 23.55
CA CYS A 466 8.12 18.27 24.39
C CYS A 466 9.49 17.99 25.05
N GLY A 467 10.08 16.81 24.85
CA GLY A 467 11.36 16.38 25.42
C GLY A 467 11.39 16.16 26.94
N ARG A 468 10.29 16.45 27.66
CA ARG A 468 10.21 16.33 29.13
C ARG A 468 10.09 14.88 29.61
N TYR A 469 9.38 14.05 28.87
CA TYR A 469 8.98 12.72 29.32
C TYR A 469 9.67 11.62 28.51
N LEU A 470 10.04 10.54 29.20
CA LEU A 470 10.47 9.27 28.58
C LEU A 470 9.51 8.15 29.00
N ALA A 471 8.77 7.60 28.06
CA ALA A 471 7.94 6.43 28.25
C ALA A 471 8.77 5.15 28.13
N LEU A 472 8.55 4.22 29.05
CA LEU A 472 9.26 2.95 29.18
C LEU A 472 8.27 1.83 29.55
N LEU A 473 8.66 0.60 29.21
CA LEU A 473 7.97 -0.61 29.67
C LEU A 473 8.87 -1.36 30.67
N PRO A 474 8.34 -1.78 31.83
CA PRO A 474 9.09 -2.58 32.80
C PRO A 474 9.41 -3.97 32.22
N PHE A 475 10.61 -4.46 32.52
CA PHE A 475 11.04 -5.82 32.20
C PHE A 475 10.68 -6.78 33.33
N GLU A 476 10.05 -7.90 32.99
CA GLU A 476 9.77 -9.01 33.91
C GLU A 476 10.29 -10.33 33.34
N ASN A 477 10.99 -11.11 34.16
CA ASN A 477 11.67 -12.32 33.70
C ASN A 477 10.72 -13.48 33.28
N ALA A 478 9.44 -13.42 33.64
CA ALA A 478 8.48 -14.51 33.45
C ALA A 478 7.55 -14.31 32.22
N THR A 479 7.68 -13.21 31.49
CA THR A 479 6.76 -12.84 30.40
C THR A 479 7.47 -12.01 29.34
N THR A 480 6.89 -11.96 28.14
CA THR A 480 7.31 -11.06 27.06
C THR A 480 6.50 -9.77 27.01
N VAL A 481 5.39 -9.70 27.77
CA VAL A 481 4.43 -8.58 27.78
C VAL A 481 4.55 -7.82 29.09
N ALA A 482 4.63 -6.49 29.04
CA ALA A 482 4.73 -5.67 30.23
C ALA A 482 3.39 -5.53 30.96
N THR A 483 3.43 -5.30 32.28
CA THR A 483 2.26 -5.25 33.16
C THR A 483 1.63 -3.87 33.30
N HIS A 484 2.32 -2.85 32.81
CA HIS A 484 1.90 -1.45 32.75
C HIS A 484 2.91 -0.66 31.90
N ALA A 485 2.63 0.61 31.63
CA ALA A 485 3.63 1.55 31.15
C ALA A 485 4.05 2.51 32.27
N ALA A 486 5.29 3.00 32.20
CA ALA A 486 5.79 4.03 33.10
C ALA A 486 6.34 5.21 32.31
N VAL A 487 6.29 6.40 32.91
CA VAL A 487 6.86 7.62 32.34
C VAL A 487 7.82 8.27 33.32
N ALA A 488 9.08 8.43 32.92
CA ALA A 488 10.04 9.24 33.65
C ALA A 488 9.81 10.72 33.29
N ASP A 489 9.42 11.51 34.28
CA ASP A 489 9.33 12.98 34.20
C ASP A 489 10.71 13.56 34.57
N VAL A 490 11.46 13.98 33.55
CA VAL A 490 12.86 14.42 33.73
C VAL A 490 12.94 15.77 34.45
N GLN A 491 11.94 16.63 34.26
CA GLN A 491 11.87 17.92 34.92
C GLN A 491 11.69 17.74 36.43
N GLU A 492 10.76 16.87 36.84
CA GLU A 492 10.44 16.63 38.25
C GLU A 492 11.26 15.48 38.88
N ARG A 493 12.13 14.83 38.09
CA ARG A 493 12.93 13.65 38.47
C ARG A 493 12.13 12.58 39.22
N ARG A 494 10.99 12.20 38.65
CA ARG A 494 10.08 11.19 39.22
C ARG A 494 9.56 10.23 38.17
N LEU A 495 9.16 9.06 38.63
CA LEU A 495 8.60 8.01 37.78
C LEU A 495 7.09 7.92 38.00
N LEU A 496 6.32 8.18 36.96
CA LEU A 496 4.86 8.09 36.95
C LEU A 496 4.46 6.68 36.49
N GLN A 497 3.70 5.98 37.33
CA GLN A 497 3.21 4.65 37.01
C GLN A 497 1.84 4.71 36.34
N GLY A 498 1.64 3.82 35.37
CA GLY A 498 0.36 3.61 34.72
C GLY A 498 -0.53 2.58 35.41
N PRO A 499 -1.79 2.48 34.95
CA PRO A 499 -2.69 1.43 35.41
C PRO A 499 -2.20 0.05 34.95
N ALA A 500 -2.66 -0.99 35.65
CA ALA A 500 -2.37 -2.38 35.31
C ALA A 500 -2.99 -2.74 33.94
N LEU A 501 -2.14 -3.02 32.95
CA LEU A 501 -2.49 -3.32 31.56
C LEU A 501 -1.44 -4.26 30.97
N TRP A 502 -1.85 -5.23 30.15
CA TRP A 502 -0.90 -6.06 29.40
C TRP A 502 -0.39 -5.31 28.17
N VAL A 503 0.71 -4.58 28.31
CA VAL A 503 1.27 -3.72 27.27
C VAL A 503 2.28 -4.49 26.43
N GLU A 504 1.97 -4.66 25.15
CA GLU A 504 2.85 -5.34 24.18
C GLU A 504 3.91 -4.37 23.65
N ARG A 505 3.50 -3.17 23.22
CA ARG A 505 4.36 -2.17 22.57
C ARG A 505 3.97 -0.75 22.94
N ILE A 506 4.94 0.17 22.92
CA ILE A 506 4.67 1.61 22.91
C ILE A 506 4.45 2.05 21.46
N LEU A 507 3.31 2.69 21.18
CA LEU A 507 2.99 3.17 19.83
C LEU A 507 3.59 4.56 19.61
N ASP A 508 3.28 5.50 20.50
CA ASP A 508 3.58 6.92 20.31
C ASP A 508 3.56 7.72 21.62
N PHE A 509 4.21 8.89 21.64
CA PHE A 509 4.12 9.85 22.74
C PHE A 509 4.16 11.29 22.22
N ARG A 510 2.98 11.84 21.88
CA ARG A 510 2.82 13.21 21.37
C ARG A 510 1.66 13.92 22.03
N ASP A 511 1.66 15.25 22.04
CA ASP A 511 0.61 16.10 22.60
C ASP A 511 0.26 15.71 24.06
N GLY A 512 1.29 15.30 24.81
CA GLY A 512 1.13 14.80 26.18
C GLY A 512 0.37 13.48 26.30
N ARG A 513 0.13 12.74 25.21
CA ARG A 513 -0.58 11.45 25.18
C ARG A 513 0.36 10.31 24.83
N LEU A 514 0.46 9.35 25.75
CA LEU A 514 1.15 8.08 25.53
C LEU A 514 0.18 7.07 24.93
N SER A 515 0.44 6.60 23.72
CA SER A 515 -0.37 5.57 23.04
C SER A 515 0.32 4.21 23.13
N LEU A 516 -0.43 3.18 23.50
CA LEU A 516 0.05 1.83 23.80
C LEU A 516 -0.77 0.78 23.04
N ALA A 517 -0.12 -0.30 22.60
CA ALA A 517 -0.81 -1.51 22.17
C ALA A 517 -0.96 -2.44 23.38
N VAL A 518 -2.20 -2.74 23.74
CA VAL A 518 -2.56 -3.57 24.90
C VAL A 518 -3.24 -4.84 24.43
N VAL A 519 -2.89 -5.96 25.04
CA VAL A 519 -3.55 -7.25 24.84
C VAL A 519 -4.78 -7.33 25.74
N GLU A 520 -5.98 -7.32 25.14
CA GLU A 520 -7.24 -7.41 25.90
C GLU A 520 -7.87 -8.81 25.85
N GLY A 521 -7.48 -9.66 24.88
CA GLY A 521 -8.04 -11.00 24.77
C GLY A 521 -7.48 -11.83 23.62
N ARG A 522 -8.18 -12.92 23.32
CA ARG A 522 -7.95 -13.83 22.19
C ARG A 522 -9.24 -14.13 21.45
N LEU A 523 -9.11 -14.27 20.14
CA LEU A 523 -10.18 -14.75 19.27
C LEU A 523 -9.76 -16.10 18.67
N ASP A 524 -10.61 -17.11 18.80
CA ASP A 524 -10.39 -18.38 18.12
C ASP A 524 -10.46 -18.21 16.60
N ASN A 525 -9.62 -18.94 15.87
CA ASN A 525 -9.40 -18.70 14.44
C ASN A 525 -10.62 -19.05 13.56
N ASP A 526 -11.54 -19.87 14.05
CA ASP A 526 -12.81 -20.24 13.41
C ASP A 526 -13.91 -19.20 13.60
N LEU A 527 -13.69 -18.16 14.42
CA LEU A 527 -14.64 -17.08 14.66
C LEU A 527 -14.30 -15.82 13.84
N GLU A 528 -15.35 -15.19 13.33
CA GLU A 528 -15.27 -13.86 12.71
C GLU A 528 -15.25 -12.76 13.78
N SER A 529 -14.46 -11.73 13.53
CA SER A 529 -14.42 -10.53 14.39
C SER A 529 -15.59 -9.62 14.08
N SER A 530 -16.20 -9.05 15.12
CA SER A 530 -17.17 -7.95 14.97
C SER A 530 -16.97 -6.91 16.08
N PRO A 531 -17.48 -5.68 15.92
CA PRO A 531 -17.48 -4.68 17.00
C PRO A 531 -18.09 -5.18 18.33
N LEU A 532 -19.06 -6.10 18.30
CA LEU A 532 -19.67 -6.68 19.50
C LEU A 532 -18.84 -7.82 20.11
N MET A 533 -17.98 -8.46 19.33
CA MET A 533 -17.17 -9.60 19.75
C MET A 533 -15.80 -9.54 19.08
N ARG A 534 -14.89 -8.79 19.71
CA ARG A 534 -13.49 -8.71 19.27
C ARG A 534 -12.65 -9.88 19.74
N PHE A 535 -13.06 -10.53 20.83
CA PHE A 535 -12.40 -11.69 21.41
C PHE A 535 -13.45 -12.51 22.16
N ASN A 536 -13.27 -13.83 22.21
CA ASN A 536 -14.13 -14.75 22.98
C ASN A 536 -13.46 -15.19 24.29
N VAL A 537 -12.14 -14.98 24.43
CA VAL A 537 -11.39 -15.24 25.67
C VAL A 537 -10.75 -13.94 26.15
N VAL A 538 -11.10 -13.50 27.36
CA VAL A 538 -10.55 -12.28 27.98
C VAL A 538 -9.12 -12.53 28.43
N ALA A 539 -8.24 -11.52 28.31
CA ALA A 539 -6.91 -11.58 28.91
C ALA A 539 -6.99 -11.74 30.44
N PRO A 540 -6.08 -12.51 31.05
CA PRO A 540 -6.08 -12.70 32.50
C PRO A 540 -5.80 -11.38 33.23
N GLN A 541 -6.10 -11.29 34.52
CA GLN A 541 -5.69 -10.11 35.31
C GLN A 541 -4.17 -10.02 35.42
N VAL A 542 -3.64 -8.80 35.50
CA VAL A 542 -2.21 -8.58 35.72
C VAL A 542 -1.75 -9.28 37.00
N GLY A 543 -0.66 -10.05 36.91
CA GLY A 543 -0.13 -10.88 38.00
C GLY A 543 -0.60 -12.34 37.99
N CYS A 544 -1.49 -12.74 37.07
CA CYS A 544 -1.83 -14.14 36.82
C CYS A 544 -0.84 -14.83 35.85
N ASP A 545 -1.09 -16.09 35.52
CA ASP A 545 -0.25 -16.89 34.60
C ASP A 545 -0.12 -16.22 33.21
N THR A 546 1.12 -16.12 32.75
CA THR A 546 1.53 -15.44 31.51
C THR A 546 1.54 -16.37 30.29
N SER A 547 1.21 -17.65 30.47
CA SER A 547 1.06 -18.63 29.38
C SER A 547 0.08 -18.18 28.29
N PHE A 548 -0.87 -17.31 28.64
CA PHE A 548 -1.83 -16.70 27.71
C PHE A 548 -1.17 -15.96 26.53
N PHE A 549 0.02 -15.39 26.70
CA PHE A 549 0.67 -14.56 25.66
C PHE A 549 1.50 -15.36 24.65
N ARG A 550 1.72 -16.66 24.90
CA ARG A 550 2.48 -17.51 23.99
C ARG A 550 1.72 -17.76 22.69
N SER A 551 2.45 -17.95 21.59
CA SER A 551 1.83 -18.27 20.30
C SER A 551 0.94 -19.51 20.39
N ASN A 552 -0.19 -19.48 19.69
CA ASN A 552 -1.17 -20.56 19.64
C ASN A 552 -1.73 -20.66 18.21
N GLU A 553 -1.73 -21.85 17.62
CA GLU A 553 -2.18 -22.06 16.24
C GLU A 553 -3.70 -21.96 16.07
N HIS A 554 -4.46 -22.10 17.16
CA HIS A 554 -5.92 -22.12 17.13
C HIS A 554 -6.57 -20.78 17.51
N SER A 555 -5.81 -19.81 18.01
CA SER A 555 -6.32 -18.50 18.40
C SER A 555 -5.32 -17.40 18.14
N ARG A 556 -5.84 -16.19 17.91
CA ARG A 556 -5.05 -14.97 17.69
C ARG A 556 -5.25 -13.99 18.84
N LEU A 557 -4.16 -13.35 19.27
CA LEU A 557 -4.21 -12.27 20.27
C LEU A 557 -4.95 -11.08 19.69
N PHE A 558 -5.76 -10.42 20.52
CA PHE A 558 -6.45 -9.18 20.18
C PHE A 558 -5.73 -8.01 20.84
N TYR A 559 -5.28 -7.07 20.02
CA TYR A 559 -4.61 -5.84 20.42
C TYR A 559 -5.56 -4.66 20.28
N SER A 560 -5.55 -3.78 21.27
CA SER A 560 -6.30 -2.53 21.31
C SER A 560 -5.36 -1.37 21.62
N THR A 561 -5.65 -0.20 21.05
CA THR A 561 -4.91 1.03 21.34
C THR A 561 -5.47 1.69 22.59
N VAL A 562 -4.65 1.81 23.63
CA VAL A 562 -4.97 2.55 24.85
C VAL A 562 -4.13 3.82 24.90
N GLN A 563 -4.77 4.94 25.25
CA GLN A 563 -4.08 6.21 25.47
C GLN A 563 -4.02 6.55 26.96
N LEU A 564 -2.87 7.01 27.43
CA LEU A 564 -2.63 7.48 28.78
C LEU A 564 -2.17 8.96 28.78
N LEU A 565 -2.59 9.72 29.78
CA LEU A 565 -2.14 11.09 30.03
C LEU A 565 -1.30 11.14 31.31
N PRO A 566 -0.10 11.74 31.28
CA PRO A 566 0.63 12.11 32.48
C PRO A 566 -0.14 13.14 33.30
N THR A 567 -0.33 12.85 34.58
CA THR A 567 -0.84 13.81 35.57
C THR A 567 0.21 14.05 36.65
N ASP A 568 -0.11 14.86 37.66
CA ASP A 568 0.83 15.20 38.73
C ASP A 568 1.29 14.01 39.59
N SER A 569 0.62 12.86 39.56
CA SER A 569 1.00 11.71 40.40
C SER A 569 1.04 10.37 39.69
N GLN A 570 0.34 10.21 38.55
CA GLN A 570 0.20 8.94 37.84
C GLN A 570 -0.16 9.14 36.37
N LEU A 571 -0.19 8.05 35.60
CA LEU A 571 -0.78 8.06 34.27
C LEU A 571 -2.26 7.69 34.35
N ASN A 572 -3.14 8.47 33.71
CA ASN A 572 -4.57 8.21 33.66
C ASN A 572 -5.00 7.76 32.27
N ALA A 573 -5.84 6.73 32.19
CA ALA A 573 -6.41 6.27 30.94
C ALA A 573 -7.35 7.31 30.34
N VAL A 574 -7.20 7.56 29.05
CA VAL A 574 -8.11 8.36 28.25
C VAL A 574 -9.27 7.47 27.83
N LYS A 575 -10.49 8.03 27.86
CA LYS A 575 -11.68 7.32 27.40
C LYS A 575 -11.55 7.02 25.89
N PRO A 576 -11.91 5.80 25.43
CA PRO A 576 -11.76 5.40 24.03
C PRO A 576 -12.82 6.05 23.10
N TRP A 577 -13.75 6.82 23.66
CA TRP A 577 -14.84 7.48 22.96
C TRP A 577 -14.86 8.99 23.22
N ARG A 578 -15.45 9.75 22.29
CA ARG A 578 -15.64 11.20 22.37
C ARG A 578 -17.09 11.55 22.74
N LEU A 579 -17.30 12.54 23.60
CA LEU A 579 -18.63 13.14 23.78
C LEU A 579 -18.80 14.25 22.74
N VAL A 580 -19.88 14.20 21.95
CA VAL A 580 -20.10 15.16 20.85
C VAL A 580 -21.42 15.90 21.03
N ASP A 581 -21.44 17.15 20.57
CA ASP A 581 -22.57 18.08 20.69
C ASP A 581 -23.27 18.37 19.35
N ARG A 582 -22.78 17.76 18.27
CA ARG A 582 -23.21 18.03 16.89
C ARG A 582 -23.16 16.77 16.02
N PRO A 583 -23.88 16.77 14.89
CA PRO A 583 -23.78 15.68 13.93
C PRO A 583 -22.34 15.44 13.48
N GLN A 584 -21.95 14.17 13.47
CA GLN A 584 -20.65 13.76 12.96
C GLN A 584 -20.70 13.58 11.44
N ALA A 585 -19.56 13.78 10.77
CA ALA A 585 -19.45 13.56 9.33
C ALA A 585 -19.59 12.07 8.99
N ALA A 586 -19.98 11.74 7.76
CA ALA A 586 -20.00 10.36 7.26
C ALA A 586 -18.59 9.72 7.15
N THR A 587 -17.53 10.53 7.19
CA THR A 587 -16.11 10.11 7.30
C THR A 587 -15.62 10.09 8.75
N ALA A 588 -16.49 10.36 9.73
CA ALA A 588 -16.07 10.49 11.11
C ALA A 588 -15.54 9.18 11.68
N ASP A 589 -14.44 9.28 12.43
CA ASP A 589 -13.66 8.17 12.91
C ASP A 589 -13.73 8.03 14.44
N GLY A 590 -13.58 6.79 14.90
CA GLY A 590 -13.60 6.44 16.31
C GLY A 590 -14.98 6.51 16.94
N ASP A 591 -15.05 6.02 18.17
CA ASP A 591 -16.30 5.90 18.90
C ASP A 591 -16.75 7.25 19.47
N PHE A 592 -18.06 7.50 19.49
CA PHE A 592 -18.60 8.72 20.08
C PHE A 592 -19.98 8.54 20.68
N ILE A 593 -20.30 9.43 21.62
CA ILE A 593 -21.59 9.51 22.30
C ILE A 593 -22.21 10.87 21.99
N GLN A 594 -23.42 10.86 21.46
CA GLN A 594 -24.22 12.06 21.21
C GLN A 594 -25.44 12.08 22.16
N PRO A 595 -25.45 12.93 23.19
CA PRO A 595 -26.62 13.13 24.04
C PRO A 595 -27.82 13.63 23.25
N ALA A 596 -29.02 13.21 23.63
CA ALA A 596 -30.24 13.81 23.14
C ALA A 596 -30.38 15.26 23.67
N PRO A 597 -31.06 16.18 22.95
CA PRO A 597 -31.18 17.59 23.37
C PRO A 597 -31.72 17.81 24.78
N ASN A 598 -32.59 16.91 25.28
CA ASN A 598 -33.14 16.98 26.63
C ASN A 598 -32.27 16.32 27.71
N HIS A 599 -31.13 15.72 27.34
CA HIS A 599 -30.23 14.97 28.22
C HIS A 599 -30.87 13.78 28.97
N GLN A 600 -32.00 13.26 28.50
CA GLN A 600 -32.66 12.07 29.07
C GLN A 600 -32.28 10.78 28.37
N ASP A 601 -31.68 10.88 27.18
CA ASP A 601 -31.17 9.76 26.39
C ASP A 601 -29.80 10.16 25.78
N ALA A 602 -29.08 9.17 25.24
CA ALA A 602 -27.85 9.36 24.50
C ALA A 602 -27.64 8.22 23.51
N ALA A 603 -27.06 8.53 22.36
CA ALA A 603 -26.71 7.56 21.32
C ALA A 603 -25.20 7.31 21.35
N TRP A 604 -24.78 6.07 21.65
CA TRP A 604 -23.38 5.63 21.53
C TRP A 604 -23.19 4.88 20.23
N LEU A 605 -22.36 5.42 19.33
CA LEU A 605 -21.99 4.79 18.07
C LEU A 605 -20.51 4.38 18.10
N PHE A 606 -20.23 3.13 17.75
CA PHE A 606 -18.89 2.54 17.81
C PHE A 606 -18.62 1.56 16.67
N GLY A 607 -17.34 1.23 16.46
CA GLY A 607 -16.92 0.19 15.52
C GLY A 607 -17.16 0.52 14.04
N SER A 608 -17.25 1.80 13.69
CA SER A 608 -17.31 2.22 12.29
C SER A 608 -15.92 2.18 11.65
N GLU A 609 -15.81 1.53 10.50
CA GLU A 609 -14.53 1.23 9.84
C GLU A 609 -14.56 1.59 8.35
N THR A 610 -13.38 1.63 7.72
CA THR A 610 -13.28 1.77 6.26
C THR A 610 -13.54 0.43 5.57
N GLU A 611 -13.86 0.48 4.27
CA GLU A 611 -14.01 -0.74 3.46
C GLU A 611 -12.70 -1.52 3.26
N TYR A 612 -11.53 -0.93 3.59
CA TYR A 612 -10.22 -1.54 3.38
C TYR A 612 -9.75 -2.41 4.55
N ALA A 613 -10.33 -2.23 5.74
CA ALA A 613 -10.01 -2.99 6.96
C ALA A 613 -8.48 -3.14 7.23
N ASP A 614 -7.71 -2.10 6.92
CA ASP A 614 -6.25 -2.08 7.01
C ASP A 614 -5.73 -1.13 8.10
N SER A 615 -4.41 -1.00 8.21
CA SER A 615 -3.73 -0.15 9.19
C SER A 615 -3.47 1.28 8.69
N TRP A 616 -3.97 1.65 7.50
CA TRP A 616 -3.81 3.00 6.97
C TRP A 616 -4.90 3.93 7.50
N VAL A 617 -4.56 5.22 7.67
CA VAL A 617 -5.44 6.18 8.36
C VAL A 617 -6.71 6.50 7.54
N HIS A 618 -6.58 6.54 6.21
CA HIS A 618 -7.70 6.73 5.26
C HIS A 618 -8.64 7.88 5.67
N ALA A 619 -8.09 9.06 5.96
CA ALA A 619 -8.83 10.15 6.61
C ALA A 619 -10.04 10.66 5.81
N GLY A 620 -9.93 10.71 4.48
CA GLY A 620 -11.02 11.13 3.60
C GLY A 620 -12.03 10.02 3.25
N THR A 621 -11.81 8.79 3.70
CA THR A 621 -12.64 7.63 3.35
C THR A 621 -13.86 7.51 4.26
N LEU A 622 -14.97 7.10 3.69
CA LEU A 622 -16.21 6.86 4.44
C LEU A 622 -16.05 5.76 5.49
N ARG A 623 -16.90 5.81 6.52
CA ARG A 623 -17.01 4.73 7.50
C ARG A 623 -18.35 4.00 7.43
N LEU A 624 -18.33 2.70 7.67
CA LEU A 624 -19.49 1.79 7.65
C LEU A 624 -19.39 0.72 8.76
N GLY A 625 -20.42 -0.12 8.91
CA GLY A 625 -20.42 -1.24 9.87
C GLY A 625 -20.58 -0.83 11.34
N GLY A 626 -20.87 0.44 11.59
CA GLY A 626 -21.06 1.01 12.92
C GLY A 626 -22.22 0.39 13.68
N HIS A 627 -22.06 0.32 14.99
CA HIS A 627 -23.02 -0.21 15.94
C HIS A 627 -23.52 0.93 16.82
N LEU A 628 -24.84 0.98 17.04
CA LEU A 628 -25.49 2.01 17.85
C LEU A 628 -26.19 1.37 19.04
N LEU A 629 -25.96 1.90 20.23
CA LEU A 629 -26.75 1.66 21.43
C LEU A 629 -27.25 2.99 22.00
N THR A 630 -28.56 3.13 22.14
CA THR A 630 -29.18 4.25 22.87
C THR A 630 -29.27 3.94 24.37
N ALA A 631 -29.29 4.97 25.22
CA ALA A 631 -29.45 4.78 26.67
C ALA A 631 -30.85 4.23 27.03
N SER A 632 -31.85 4.46 26.17
CA SER A 632 -33.17 3.83 26.23
C SER A 632 -33.21 2.37 25.75
N GLY A 633 -32.09 1.83 25.24
CA GLY A 633 -31.94 0.40 24.94
C GLY A 633 -32.21 -0.01 23.49
N CYS A 634 -32.48 0.91 22.56
CA CYS A 634 -32.47 0.60 21.12
C CYS A 634 -31.05 0.29 20.65
N ALA A 635 -30.89 -0.88 20.02
CA ALA A 635 -29.63 -1.38 19.51
C ALA A 635 -29.74 -1.70 18.00
N LEU A 636 -28.83 -1.14 17.21
CA LEU A 636 -28.78 -1.29 15.74
C LEU A 636 -27.35 -1.56 15.29
N VAL A 637 -27.21 -2.29 14.19
CA VAL A 637 -25.91 -2.57 13.52
C VAL A 637 -25.95 -2.11 12.07
N ASP A 638 -24.79 -2.14 11.40
CA ASP A 638 -24.59 -1.78 10.00
C ASP A 638 -24.91 -0.31 9.68
N LEU A 639 -24.57 0.58 10.62
CA LEU A 639 -24.74 2.01 10.49
C LEU A 639 -23.47 2.72 10.00
N ALA A 640 -23.65 3.94 9.54
CA ALA A 640 -22.57 4.88 9.29
C ALA A 640 -22.59 5.97 10.38
N PRO A 641 -21.48 6.70 10.60
CA PRO A 641 -21.35 7.58 11.76
C PRO A 641 -22.20 8.86 11.72
N SER A 642 -22.80 9.21 10.58
CA SER A 642 -23.64 10.41 10.49
C SER A 642 -25.00 10.14 11.15
N MET A 643 -25.30 10.87 12.23
CA MET A 643 -26.58 10.84 12.96
C MET A 643 -26.95 12.18 13.59
N VAL A 644 -28.25 12.41 13.83
CA VAL A 644 -28.77 13.60 14.51
C VAL A 644 -30.09 13.33 15.25
N TRP A 645 -30.19 13.87 16.47
CA TRP A 645 -31.43 13.88 17.24
C TRP A 645 -32.40 14.96 16.77
N SER A 646 -33.69 14.64 16.76
CA SER A 646 -34.76 15.63 16.69
C SER A 646 -34.76 16.54 17.94
N SER A 647 -35.23 17.78 17.77
CA SER A 647 -35.32 18.78 18.84
C SER A 647 -36.09 18.29 20.08
N ASN A 648 -37.11 17.45 19.90
CA ASN A 648 -37.91 16.86 20.97
C ASN A 648 -37.30 15.59 21.60
N SER A 649 -36.11 15.17 21.14
CA SER A 649 -35.38 14.00 21.65
C SER A 649 -36.09 12.65 21.46
N ARG A 650 -37.15 12.57 20.65
CA ARG A 650 -37.89 11.30 20.40
C ARG A 650 -37.36 10.54 19.20
N TYR A 651 -36.96 11.26 18.16
CA TYR A 651 -36.50 10.66 16.92
C TYR A 651 -35.00 10.83 16.76
N LEU A 652 -34.34 9.78 16.28
CA LEU A 652 -32.94 9.77 15.88
C LEU A 652 -32.87 9.46 14.39
N ALA A 653 -32.40 10.42 13.60
CA ALA A 653 -32.10 10.21 12.19
C ALA A 653 -30.70 9.60 12.06
N LEU A 654 -30.61 8.54 11.26
CA LEU A 654 -29.42 7.71 11.11
C LEU A 654 -29.10 7.53 9.63
N THR A 655 -27.86 7.13 9.34
CA THR A 655 -27.46 6.72 8.00
C THR A 655 -26.89 5.32 8.01
N CYS A 656 -27.10 4.59 6.91
CA CYS A 656 -26.31 3.40 6.59
C CYS A 656 -25.69 3.56 5.20
N MET A 657 -24.57 2.87 4.99
CA MET A 657 -23.89 2.82 3.71
C MET A 657 -23.77 1.36 3.28
N ALA A 658 -24.12 1.08 2.03
CA ALA A 658 -23.94 -0.22 1.40
C ALA A 658 -22.98 -0.13 0.22
N THR A 659 -22.13 -1.13 0.05
CA THR A 659 -21.29 -1.35 -1.13
C THR A 659 -21.98 -2.33 -2.09
N ASP A 660 -21.51 -2.40 -3.33
CA ASP A 660 -22.03 -3.32 -4.37
C ASP A 660 -23.52 -3.07 -4.73
N VAL A 661 -23.98 -1.82 -4.64
CA VAL A 661 -25.38 -1.44 -4.87
C VAL A 661 -25.63 -0.66 -6.16
N THR A 662 -24.75 -0.81 -7.15
CA THR A 662 -24.82 -0.09 -8.44
C THR A 662 -26.18 -0.24 -9.12
N GLU A 663 -26.79 -1.42 -9.07
CA GLU A 663 -28.11 -1.66 -9.67
C GLU A 663 -29.26 -0.94 -8.95
N LEU A 664 -29.09 -0.59 -7.66
CA LEU A 664 -30.11 0.01 -6.81
C LEU A 664 -30.05 1.54 -6.81
N CYS A 665 -28.85 2.12 -6.83
CA CYS A 665 -28.67 3.57 -6.73
C CYS A 665 -27.79 4.19 -7.84
N GLY A 666 -27.37 3.40 -8.83
CA GLY A 666 -26.55 3.87 -9.96
C GLY A 666 -25.07 4.06 -9.63
N ASN A 667 -24.66 3.78 -8.39
CA ASN A 667 -23.29 3.95 -7.89
C ASN A 667 -22.86 2.71 -7.10
N TYR A 668 -21.56 2.41 -7.10
CA TYR A 668 -20.99 1.30 -6.32
C TYR A 668 -21.35 1.40 -4.83
N ARG A 669 -21.33 2.62 -4.28
CA ARG A 669 -21.73 2.92 -2.90
C ARG A 669 -23.05 3.65 -2.88
N GLY A 670 -23.87 3.37 -1.88
CA GLY A 670 -25.15 4.04 -1.68
C GLY A 670 -25.41 4.36 -0.21
N TRP A 671 -26.00 5.53 0.05
CA TRP A 671 -26.41 5.98 1.37
C TRP A 671 -27.93 5.92 1.56
N GLN A 672 -28.40 5.35 2.67
CA GLN A 672 -29.82 5.37 3.05
C GLN A 672 -30.04 6.20 4.31
N LEU A 673 -31.22 6.83 4.37
CA LEU A 673 -31.72 7.51 5.55
C LEU A 673 -32.62 6.55 6.35
N LEU A 674 -32.38 6.49 7.66
CA LEU A 674 -33.21 5.76 8.60
C LEU A 674 -33.75 6.72 9.67
N LEU A 675 -34.95 6.45 10.15
CA LEU A 675 -35.57 7.16 11.26
C LEU A 675 -35.92 6.17 12.37
N LEU A 676 -35.25 6.30 13.51
CA LEU A 676 -35.52 5.54 14.72
C LEU A 676 -36.43 6.36 15.63
N ASP A 677 -37.58 5.79 16.02
CA ASP A 677 -38.41 6.28 17.12
C ASP A 677 -38.04 5.51 18.38
N VAL A 678 -37.36 6.16 19.32
CA VAL A 678 -36.87 5.50 20.53
C VAL A 678 -37.96 5.26 21.57
N GLN A 679 -39.13 5.90 21.44
CA GLN A 679 -40.24 5.74 22.38
C GLN A 679 -41.19 4.62 21.93
N ASP A 680 -41.54 4.60 20.64
CA ASP A 680 -42.38 3.55 20.08
C ASP A 680 -41.57 2.32 19.63
N HIS A 681 -40.24 2.38 19.73
CA HIS A 681 -39.28 1.35 19.31
C HIS A 681 -39.54 0.87 17.88
N THR A 682 -39.59 1.81 16.94
CA THR A 682 -39.81 1.52 15.52
C THR A 682 -38.70 2.10 14.65
N LEU A 683 -38.32 1.37 13.61
CA LEU A 683 -37.36 1.81 12.61
C LEU A 683 -38.06 2.00 11.27
N ARG A 684 -37.81 3.13 10.60
CA ARG A 684 -38.29 3.40 9.24
C ARG A 684 -37.09 3.61 8.32
N ILE A 685 -37.15 3.04 7.13
CA ILE A 685 -36.08 3.16 6.12
C ILE A 685 -36.64 3.94 4.94
N HIS A 686 -35.96 5.02 4.56
CA HIS A 686 -36.36 5.83 3.43
C HIS A 686 -36.10 5.07 2.12
N PRO A 687 -37.09 4.95 1.21
CA PRO A 687 -36.95 4.12 0.00
C PRO A 687 -36.01 4.73 -1.05
N ARG A 688 -35.81 6.05 -1.00
CA ARG A 688 -34.88 6.75 -1.90
C ARG A 688 -33.53 6.91 -1.22
N TRP A 689 -32.49 6.49 -1.93
CA TRP A 689 -31.09 6.69 -1.56
C TRP A 689 -30.72 8.18 -1.60
N LEU A 690 -29.88 8.62 -0.67
CA LEU A 690 -29.44 10.00 -0.53
C LEU A 690 -28.44 10.44 -1.63
N GLY A 691 -27.93 9.48 -2.40
CA GLY A 691 -26.85 9.66 -3.36
C GLY A 691 -25.51 9.36 -2.70
N HIS A 692 -24.60 10.33 -2.71
CA HIS A 692 -23.29 10.23 -2.08
C HIS A 692 -23.32 10.67 -0.61
N ARG A 693 -22.13 10.87 -0.04
CA ARG A 693 -21.86 11.24 1.35
C ARG A 693 -22.86 12.25 1.95
N PRO A 694 -23.57 11.90 3.04
CA PRO A 694 -24.49 12.80 3.76
C PRO A 694 -23.86 13.47 4.99
N LEU A 695 -24.34 14.66 5.32
CA LEU A 695 -24.08 15.38 6.57
C LEU A 695 -25.39 16.00 7.08
N PHE A 696 -25.80 15.62 8.29
CA PHE A 696 -26.98 16.23 8.92
C PHE A 696 -26.70 17.67 9.36
N GLU A 697 -27.63 18.58 9.08
CA GLU A 697 -27.52 20.00 9.49
C GLU A 697 -28.42 20.33 10.67
N SER A 698 -29.67 19.88 10.62
CA SER A 698 -30.66 20.12 11.67
C SER A 698 -31.80 19.10 11.61
N PHE A 699 -32.44 18.87 12.75
CA PHE A 699 -33.67 18.10 12.83
C PHE A 699 -34.62 18.77 13.83
N ASP A 700 -35.59 19.52 13.31
CA ASP A 700 -36.60 20.21 14.10
C ASP A 700 -37.92 19.41 14.15
N GLU A 701 -38.99 20.01 14.67
CA GLU A 701 -40.28 19.36 14.82
C GLU A 701 -41.02 19.12 13.50
N GLN A 702 -40.59 19.75 12.40
CA GLN A 702 -41.25 19.67 11.09
C GLN A 702 -40.42 18.94 10.05
N GLN A 703 -39.09 19.10 10.07
CA GLN A 703 -38.23 18.60 9.00
C GLN A 703 -36.83 18.22 9.47
N LEU A 704 -36.26 17.29 8.71
CA LEU A 704 -34.86 16.88 8.75
C LEU A 704 -34.12 17.50 7.55
N GLN A 705 -33.01 18.19 7.80
CA GLN A 705 -32.15 18.75 6.77
C GLN A 705 -30.84 17.97 6.64
N VAL A 706 -30.56 17.51 5.42
CA VAL A 706 -29.38 16.71 5.09
C VAL A 706 -28.65 17.35 3.92
N ARG A 707 -27.37 17.67 4.12
CA ARG A 707 -26.47 18.09 3.04
C ARG A 707 -25.86 16.85 2.39
N CYS A 708 -26.09 16.66 1.09
CA CYS A 708 -25.48 15.60 0.30
C CYS A 708 -24.42 16.18 -0.64
N PHE A 709 -23.23 15.58 -0.63
CA PHE A 709 -22.12 15.95 -1.50
C PHE A 709 -22.18 15.21 -2.84
N LYS A 710 -21.33 15.59 -3.79
CA LYS A 710 -21.21 14.97 -5.12
C LYS A 710 -20.26 13.78 -5.13
N ARG A 711 -19.44 13.62 -4.09
CA ARG A 711 -18.44 12.56 -3.95
C ARG A 711 -18.66 11.82 -2.65
N ASP A 712 -18.27 10.56 -2.68
CA ASP A 712 -18.34 9.69 -1.52
C ASP A 712 -17.14 9.88 -0.58
N TRP A 713 -15.97 10.28 -1.08
CA TRP A 713 -14.81 10.58 -0.25
C TRP A 713 -14.59 12.10 -0.12
N GLU A 714 -13.89 12.49 0.93
CA GLU A 714 -13.46 13.86 1.19
C GLU A 714 -12.06 14.09 0.66
N ILE A 715 -11.85 15.20 -0.06
CA ILE A 715 -10.54 15.62 -0.55
C ILE A 715 -10.21 16.95 0.11
N GLU A 716 -8.95 17.09 0.54
CA GLU A 716 -8.45 18.35 1.06
C GLU A 716 -8.51 19.44 -0.01
N GLY A 717 -9.14 20.58 0.31
CA GLY A 717 -9.33 21.69 -0.63
C GLY A 717 -10.49 21.52 -1.62
N ASP A 718 -11.43 20.60 -1.38
CA ASP A 718 -12.63 20.47 -2.22
C ASP A 718 -13.55 21.70 -2.12
N ASP A 719 -13.98 22.21 -3.28
CA ASP A 719 -14.92 23.33 -3.41
C ASP A 719 -16.40 22.86 -3.39
N ASP A 720 -16.67 21.55 -3.30
CA ASP A 720 -18.03 21.02 -3.25
C ASP A 720 -18.75 21.42 -1.95
N ARG A 721 -19.60 22.45 -2.05
CA ARG A 721 -20.45 22.91 -0.96
C ARG A 721 -21.61 21.96 -0.65
N GLY A 722 -21.83 20.93 -1.47
CA GLY A 722 -22.96 20.02 -1.36
C GLY A 722 -24.31 20.70 -1.62
N SER A 723 -25.37 19.90 -1.62
CA SER A 723 -26.76 20.34 -1.79
C SER A 723 -27.61 19.93 -0.60
N VAL A 724 -28.42 20.84 -0.07
CA VAL A 724 -29.30 20.56 1.08
C VAL A 724 -30.61 19.98 0.57
N GLN A 725 -30.99 18.84 1.13
CA GLN A 725 -32.26 18.16 0.92
C GLN A 725 -33.06 18.21 2.23
N GLY A 726 -34.34 18.57 2.13
CA GLY A 726 -35.27 18.59 3.26
C GLY A 726 -36.22 17.39 3.20
N PHE A 727 -36.41 16.73 4.33
CA PHE A 727 -37.35 15.62 4.49
C PHE A 727 -38.38 16.01 5.56
N SER A 728 -39.66 16.06 5.19
CA SER A 728 -40.75 16.30 6.13
C SER A 728 -40.83 15.17 7.15
N LEU A 729 -40.92 15.50 8.44
CA LEU A 729 -41.09 14.51 9.49
C LEU A 729 -42.41 13.74 9.30
N ASP A 730 -43.49 14.43 8.91
CA ASP A 730 -44.78 13.78 8.65
C ASP A 730 -44.68 12.73 7.54
N ASP A 731 -43.94 13.02 6.47
CA ASP A 731 -43.72 12.07 5.36
C ASP A 731 -42.86 10.89 5.82
N LEU A 732 -41.82 11.16 6.62
CA LEU A 732 -40.98 10.11 7.19
C LEU A 732 -41.79 9.19 8.12
N LEU A 733 -42.72 9.73 8.91
CA LEU A 733 -43.56 8.95 9.82
C LEU A 733 -44.60 8.08 9.09
N GLN A 734 -45.01 8.46 7.88
CA GLN A 734 -45.89 7.66 7.00
C GLN A 734 -45.18 6.47 6.34
N LEU A 735 -43.85 6.42 6.37
CA LEU A 735 -43.10 5.25 5.89
C LEU A 735 -43.44 4.00 6.70
N ARG A 736 -43.26 2.84 6.07
CA ARG A 736 -43.46 1.54 6.72
C ARG A 736 -42.56 1.42 7.95
N ALA A 737 -43.18 1.32 9.13
CA ALA A 737 -42.50 1.07 10.38
C ALA A 737 -42.19 -0.43 10.56
N GLU A 738 -40.92 -0.74 10.81
CA GLU A 738 -40.47 -2.03 11.32
C GLU A 738 -40.45 -1.96 12.86
N PRO A 739 -41.28 -2.73 13.57
CA PRO A 739 -41.23 -2.77 15.04
C PRO A 739 -39.95 -3.49 15.50
N LEU A 740 -39.26 -2.88 16.47
CA LEU A 740 -38.19 -3.53 17.19
C LEU A 740 -38.79 -4.47 18.24
N ILE A 741 -38.13 -5.59 18.47
CA ILE A 741 -38.52 -6.57 19.49
C ILE A 741 -37.66 -6.40 20.73
N CYS A 742 -38.29 -6.40 21.90
CA CYS A 742 -37.57 -6.40 23.16
C CYS A 742 -37.05 -7.82 23.46
N GLN A 743 -35.74 -7.95 23.60
CA GLN A 743 -35.08 -9.14 24.11
C GLN A 743 -34.10 -8.75 25.20
N ASP A 744 -34.31 -9.27 26.41
CA ASP A 744 -33.44 -9.07 27.56
C ASP A 744 -33.13 -7.59 27.86
N GLY A 745 -34.13 -6.71 27.70
CA GLY A 745 -34.01 -5.27 27.95
C GLY A 745 -33.46 -4.45 26.78
N LEU A 746 -33.18 -5.07 25.63
CA LEU A 746 -32.71 -4.41 24.41
C LEU A 746 -33.75 -4.46 23.30
N TRP A 747 -33.93 -3.36 22.57
CA TRP A 747 -34.81 -3.28 21.42
C TRP A 747 -34.02 -3.49 20.13
N LEU A 748 -34.24 -4.62 19.48
CA LEU A 748 -33.48 -5.11 18.32
C LEU A 748 -34.40 -5.31 17.13
N ARG A 749 -33.84 -5.24 15.91
CA ARG A 749 -34.57 -5.72 14.72
C ARG A 749 -34.81 -7.23 14.84
N SER A 750 -35.92 -7.70 14.28
CA SER A 750 -36.23 -9.14 14.33
C SER A 750 -35.15 -10.02 13.68
N SER A 751 -34.51 -9.53 12.62
CA SER A 751 -33.37 -10.19 11.97
C SER A 751 -32.09 -10.21 12.84
N GLN A 752 -31.97 -9.32 13.82
CA GLN A 752 -30.79 -9.11 14.66
C GLN A 752 -30.98 -9.67 16.08
N ALA A 753 -32.10 -10.33 16.36
CA ALA A 753 -32.41 -10.93 17.65
C ALA A 753 -31.30 -11.85 18.20
N HIS A 754 -30.64 -12.59 17.31
CA HIS A 754 -29.55 -13.50 17.64
C HIS A 754 -28.32 -12.80 18.26
N LEU A 755 -28.19 -11.47 18.11
CA LEU A 755 -27.09 -10.67 18.67
C LEU A 755 -27.34 -10.21 20.12
N ALA A 756 -28.53 -10.44 20.69
CA ALA A 756 -28.85 -10.00 22.05
C ALA A 756 -27.85 -10.45 23.14
N PRO A 757 -27.29 -11.68 23.11
CA PRO A 757 -26.24 -12.07 24.05
C PRO A 757 -24.97 -11.21 23.93
N ALA A 758 -24.53 -10.89 22.71
CA ALA A 758 -23.33 -10.10 22.47
C ALA A 758 -23.49 -8.65 22.95
N TRP A 759 -24.64 -8.03 22.68
CA TRP A 759 -24.97 -6.70 23.19
C TRP A 759 -24.96 -6.60 24.73
N ARG A 760 -25.37 -7.65 25.44
CA ARG A 760 -25.35 -7.67 26.91
C ARG A 760 -23.94 -7.84 27.48
N ALA A 761 -23.10 -8.59 26.78
CA ALA A 761 -21.70 -8.80 27.15
C ALA A 761 -20.86 -7.53 26.93
N LEU A 762 -21.33 -6.61 26.10
CA LEU A 762 -20.66 -5.34 25.81
C LEU A 762 -20.40 -4.52 27.09
N ALA A 763 -19.15 -4.09 27.25
CA ALA A 763 -18.79 -3.14 28.29
C ALA A 763 -19.35 -1.76 27.95
N LEU A 764 -20.21 -1.23 28.82
CA LEU A 764 -20.86 0.06 28.59
C LEU A 764 -19.91 1.23 28.94
N PRO A 765 -20.04 2.38 28.25
CA PRO A 765 -19.31 3.59 28.58
C PRO A 765 -19.55 4.03 30.03
N ALA A 766 -18.47 4.27 30.79
CA ALA A 766 -18.55 4.81 32.15
C ALA A 766 -18.94 6.31 32.13
N ILE A 767 -20.22 6.58 31.88
CA ILE A 767 -20.87 7.90 31.90
C ILE A 767 -22.32 7.74 32.38
N SER A 768 -22.88 8.80 32.98
CA SER A 768 -24.20 8.80 33.64
C SER A 768 -25.35 8.27 32.79
N TYR A 769 -25.31 8.46 31.47
CA TYR A 769 -26.38 8.00 30.56
C TYR A 769 -26.50 6.47 30.50
N PHE A 770 -25.39 5.74 30.61
CA PHE A 770 -25.34 4.28 30.44
C PHE A 770 -25.10 3.54 31.77
N GLU A 771 -25.35 4.20 32.91
CA GLU A 771 -25.36 3.53 34.20
C GLU A 771 -26.44 2.44 34.20
N ARG A 772 -26.07 1.18 34.48
CA ARG A 772 -27.02 0.07 34.65
C ARG A 772 -27.88 0.31 35.92
N ARG A 773 -28.79 1.26 35.90
CA ARG A 773 -29.93 1.28 36.81
C ARG A 773 -30.93 0.27 36.28
N SER A 774 -30.68 -1.02 36.55
CA SER A 774 -31.64 -2.11 36.33
C SER A 774 -32.48 -1.92 35.05
N LEU A 775 -31.89 -2.22 33.88
CA LEU A 775 -32.69 -2.58 32.69
C LEU A 775 -33.75 -3.62 33.07
#